data_AF-A0A9E6SPE8-F1
#
_entry.id   AF-A0A9E6SPE8-F1
#
_cell.length_a   1.000
_cell.length_b   1.000
_cell.length_c   1.000
_cell.angle_alpha   90.00
_cell.angle_beta   90.00
_cell.angle_gamma   90.00
#
_symmetry.space_group_name_H-M   'P 1'
#
loop_
_entity.id
_entity.type
_entity.pdbx_description
1 polymer ?
#
loop_
_entity_poly.entity_id
_entity_poly.type
_entity_poly.pdbx_seq_one_letter_code
_entity_poly.pdbx_strand_id
1 'polypeptide(L)'
;MPRLEHRHKKHLSIILLVSSILLVACIGLLFTYGKNITNYINPSAQTKIKAIVQDTIAEKYDKTIRSDLGMAITYNSQTHIAHGQVLDKVQKPGMVTGEEYDGTDLDTRRAYVMITIDPIAATSPKGEYDYISHPGMRLFTNHHQNYFDKSKLEQKYQALSPIELLVARQKETIAKNGDTVQSDKIIKIGSVDYREILAVHTYDLLGSTTSSYSYYLMTVQNDRPYWISFTDSFVDQTLDEYQSYMKVIASVSYSKPLDSAYAESSVVSAGISTMVATSFDLASTDTVNPTKNAASDTANVPDVLNSQTFVPVVAHNQPATVRIGVFSCTDLTLRADNGASFSVKHLCGIPVIGSGSFISSDGYIATNGHVVYTVQLDVLLYGLSYIDDPSVLNNYFKYAVQAGYATQDQINDTMAKAKAGDKQARQALILIGSRTPLTGVLRTNTERHIVVQTSDTPLKFNIDSSSWTYDKTRIKASLVDYDFDESSMTFNASSSHSDVAIIKAEGDFPVVSLGTASDIGQGEEVTAIGYPAFVDDGLGTKSVKTYPSITQGEVLEIKQNGDAGGHTLLITSARIASGNSGGPAFNKKGVQVGLNTYGATIQGCSRNGETCFTNGYVRDANDLRNLLSKNNISLKTDGSVASLWQQGLDQFGAGRYSEASKTFSTLQAKYNDNYFINKFAEGAKSQTSDESGASAFNLSSPLMIILVIVASLFALIMVIAGALLVFVHARRSPQPLAAGSGFPAPMTTDVRPGSSQQTPDQHS
;
A
#
# COMPACT_ATOMS: atom_id res chain seq x y z
N MET A 1 53.94 -47.15 -44.38
CA MET A 1 52.72 -46.30 -44.40
C MET A 1 51.84 -46.37 -43.11
N PRO A 2 52.33 -46.29 -41.84
CA PRO A 2 51.42 -46.19 -40.67
C PRO A 2 51.21 -44.75 -40.15
N ARG A 3 52.09 -43.80 -40.47
CA ARG A 3 52.05 -42.43 -39.88
C ARG A 3 51.00 -41.49 -40.49
N LEU A 4 50.50 -41.76 -41.70
CA LEU A 4 49.48 -40.94 -42.36
C LEU A 4 48.06 -41.28 -41.88
N GLU A 5 47.79 -42.56 -41.59
CA GLU A 5 46.46 -43.02 -41.15
C GLU A 5 46.08 -42.52 -39.75
N HIS A 6 47.06 -42.37 -38.86
CA HIS A 6 46.84 -41.88 -37.50
C HIS A 6 46.56 -40.36 -37.45
N ARG A 7 47.14 -39.59 -38.38
CA ARG A 7 46.92 -38.13 -38.48
C ARG A 7 45.49 -37.82 -38.95
N HIS A 8 44.97 -38.57 -39.92
CA HIS A 8 43.61 -38.38 -40.44
C HIS A 8 42.51 -38.74 -39.42
N LYS A 9 42.70 -39.80 -38.62
CA LYS A 9 41.76 -40.12 -37.52
C LYS A 9 41.72 -39.01 -36.45
N LYS A 10 42.88 -38.43 -36.10
CA LYS A 10 42.95 -37.31 -35.15
C LYS A 10 42.20 -36.07 -35.64
N HIS A 11 42.35 -35.72 -36.92
CA HIS A 11 41.63 -34.56 -37.50
C HIS A 11 40.12 -34.80 -37.58
N LEU A 12 39.66 -36.01 -37.90
CA LEU A 12 38.23 -36.35 -37.92
C LEU A 12 37.61 -36.31 -36.52
N SER A 13 38.31 -36.82 -35.51
CA SER A 13 37.87 -36.75 -34.10
C SER A 13 37.80 -35.31 -33.59
N ILE A 14 38.73 -34.45 -33.99
CA ILE A 14 38.72 -33.02 -33.63
C ILE A 14 37.54 -32.30 -34.29
N ILE A 15 37.26 -32.57 -35.56
CA ILE A 15 36.12 -31.96 -36.27
C ILE A 15 34.79 -32.39 -35.62
N LEU A 16 34.61 -33.67 -35.31
CA LEU A 16 33.40 -34.16 -34.63
C LEU A 16 33.23 -33.56 -33.24
N LEU A 17 34.33 -33.39 -32.48
CA LEU A 17 34.30 -32.76 -31.17
C LEU A 17 33.89 -31.28 -31.26
N VAL A 18 34.48 -30.54 -32.20
CA VAL A 18 34.18 -29.12 -32.42
C VAL A 18 32.74 -28.91 -32.89
N SER A 19 32.24 -29.75 -33.80
CA SER A 19 30.84 -29.72 -34.24
C SER A 19 29.85 -30.04 -33.11
N SER A 20 30.21 -30.97 -32.21
CA SER A 20 29.38 -31.32 -31.05
C SER A 20 29.32 -30.17 -30.04
N ILE A 21 30.45 -29.49 -29.79
CA ILE A 21 30.51 -28.32 -28.91
C ILE A 21 29.71 -27.15 -29.49
N LEU A 22 29.81 -26.89 -30.79
CA LEU A 22 29.01 -25.88 -31.49
C LEU A 22 27.51 -26.17 -31.43
N LEU A 23 27.11 -27.43 -31.57
CA LEU A 23 25.71 -27.85 -31.45
C LEU A 23 25.17 -27.59 -30.03
N VAL A 24 25.92 -27.97 -29.00
CA VAL A 24 25.54 -27.72 -27.60
C VAL A 24 25.49 -26.23 -27.29
N ALA A 25 26.43 -25.44 -27.82
CA ALA A 25 26.42 -23.98 -27.69
C ALA A 25 25.22 -23.34 -28.40
N CYS A 26 24.86 -23.81 -29.60
CA CYS A 26 23.65 -23.35 -30.31
C CYS A 26 22.36 -23.73 -29.57
N ILE A 27 22.27 -24.93 -28.99
CA ILE A 27 21.12 -25.35 -28.17
C ILE A 27 21.03 -24.49 -26.90
N GLY A 28 22.18 -24.22 -26.24
CA GLY A 28 22.25 -23.33 -25.08
C GLY A 28 21.85 -21.88 -25.41
N LEU A 29 22.30 -21.36 -26.56
CA LEU A 29 21.89 -20.06 -27.08
C LEU A 29 20.40 -20.03 -27.39
N LEU A 30 19.83 -21.05 -28.03
CA LEU A 30 18.39 -21.14 -28.28
C LEU A 30 17.56 -21.23 -26.99
N PHE A 31 18.04 -21.96 -25.97
CA PHE A 31 17.37 -22.04 -24.67
C PHE A 31 17.40 -20.70 -23.93
N THR A 32 18.53 -20.00 -23.94
CA THR A 32 18.66 -18.67 -23.32
C THR A 32 17.89 -17.60 -24.08
N TYR A 33 17.87 -17.65 -25.42
CA TYR A 33 17.10 -16.72 -26.25
C TYR A 33 15.58 -16.99 -26.16
N GLY A 34 15.15 -18.26 -26.12
CA GLY A 34 13.76 -18.65 -25.91
C GLY A 34 13.19 -18.22 -24.55
N LYS A 35 14.04 -18.23 -23.51
CA LYS A 35 13.68 -17.72 -22.17
C LYS A 35 13.57 -16.19 -22.11
N ASN A 36 14.27 -15.48 -23.00
CA ASN A 36 14.15 -14.02 -23.15
C ASN A 36 12.92 -13.61 -23.99
N ILE A 37 12.44 -14.45 -24.91
CA ILE A 37 11.22 -14.21 -25.70
C ILE A 37 9.94 -14.37 -24.87
N THR A 38 9.97 -15.19 -23.82
CA THR A 38 8.79 -15.43 -22.93
C THR A 38 8.45 -14.25 -22.02
N ASN A 39 9.37 -13.30 -21.81
CA ASN A 39 9.14 -12.09 -21.02
C ASN A 39 8.90 -10.83 -21.88
N TYR A 40 8.79 -10.98 -23.20
CA TYR A 40 8.58 -9.84 -24.08
C TYR A 40 7.12 -9.40 -24.06
N ILE A 41 6.86 -8.27 -23.41
CA ILE A 41 5.57 -7.56 -23.47
C ILE A 41 5.67 -6.51 -24.57
N ASN A 42 4.71 -6.52 -25.49
CA ASN A 42 4.61 -5.50 -26.53
C ASN A 42 4.47 -4.11 -25.86
N PRO A 43 5.29 -3.10 -26.21
CA PRO A 43 5.22 -1.78 -25.58
C PRO A 43 3.84 -1.10 -25.66
N SER A 44 3.10 -1.33 -26.75
CA SER A 44 1.71 -0.87 -26.89
C SER A 44 0.78 -1.58 -25.91
N ALA A 45 0.92 -2.90 -25.75
CA ALA A 45 0.17 -3.67 -24.77
C ALA A 45 0.50 -3.24 -23.33
N GLN A 46 1.77 -2.99 -23.02
CA GLN A 46 2.20 -2.50 -21.71
C GLN A 46 1.53 -1.17 -21.35
N THR A 47 1.45 -0.24 -22.30
CA THR A 47 0.76 1.04 -22.12
C THR A 47 -0.74 0.84 -21.86
N LYS A 48 -1.39 -0.08 -22.59
CA LYS A 48 -2.81 -0.41 -22.42
C LYS A 48 -3.10 -1.10 -21.09
N ILE A 49 -2.27 -2.04 -20.67
CA ILE A 49 -2.36 -2.68 -19.35
C ILE A 49 -2.23 -1.62 -18.26
N LYS A 50 -1.24 -0.72 -18.39
CA LYS A 50 -1.05 0.40 -17.47
C LYS A 50 -2.31 1.25 -17.37
N ALA A 51 -2.93 1.61 -18.51
CA ALA A 51 -4.20 2.34 -18.52
C ALA A 51 -5.33 1.56 -17.82
N ILE A 52 -5.54 0.27 -18.13
CA ILE A 52 -6.61 -0.55 -17.50
C ILE A 52 -6.49 -0.58 -15.97
N VAL A 53 -5.28 -0.66 -15.46
CA VAL A 53 -5.02 -0.76 -14.01
C VAL A 53 -5.03 0.63 -13.34
N GLN A 54 -4.50 1.68 -14.00
CA GLN A 54 -4.47 3.05 -13.49
C GLN A 54 -5.78 3.83 -13.65
N ASP A 55 -6.66 3.44 -14.57
CA ASP A 55 -8.02 3.98 -14.77
C ASP A 55 -8.97 3.64 -13.60
N THR A 56 -8.41 3.49 -12.41
CA THR A 56 -9.13 3.22 -11.18
C THR A 56 -9.04 4.39 -10.18
N ILE A 57 -8.26 5.48 -10.42
CA ILE A 57 -7.58 6.16 -9.28
C ILE A 57 -7.56 7.69 -9.23
N ALA A 58 -7.17 8.46 -10.26
CA ALA A 58 -6.76 9.85 -9.99
C ALA A 58 -7.74 10.97 -10.46
N GLU A 59 -8.23 10.96 -11.70
CA GLU A 59 -8.72 12.25 -12.27
C GLU A 59 -10.20 12.57 -12.03
N LYS A 60 -11.02 11.62 -11.57
CA LYS A 60 -12.48 11.82 -11.51
C LYS A 60 -12.97 12.54 -10.24
N TYR A 61 -12.17 12.58 -9.18
CA TYR A 61 -12.65 12.91 -7.83
C TYR A 61 -11.91 14.06 -7.14
N ASP A 62 -10.87 14.61 -7.76
CA ASP A 62 -10.21 15.79 -7.25
C ASP A 62 -11.08 17.03 -7.50
N LYS A 63 -11.49 17.68 -6.42
CA LYS A 63 -12.27 18.91 -6.42
C LYS A 63 -11.39 20.06 -5.97
N THR A 64 -11.45 21.17 -6.69
CA THR A 64 -10.64 22.35 -6.40
C THR A 64 -11.53 23.51 -5.99
N ILE A 65 -11.39 23.95 -4.74
CA ILE A 65 -12.08 25.13 -4.20
C ILE A 65 -11.20 26.34 -4.48
N ARG A 66 -11.80 27.42 -4.99
CA ARG A 66 -11.10 28.67 -5.28
C ARG A 66 -11.73 29.81 -4.49
N SER A 67 -10.90 30.52 -3.73
CA SER A 67 -11.30 31.72 -2.99
C SER A 67 -10.87 33.00 -3.71
N ASP A 68 -11.74 34.01 -3.70
CA ASP A 68 -11.41 35.37 -4.12
C ASP A 68 -10.41 36.05 -3.17
N LEU A 69 -10.21 35.50 -1.97
CA LEU A 69 -9.21 35.95 -1.00
C LEU A 69 -7.81 35.35 -1.25
N GLY A 70 -7.58 34.78 -2.44
CA GLY A 70 -6.24 34.44 -2.91
C GLY A 70 -5.73 33.07 -2.48
N MET A 71 -6.61 32.14 -2.10
CA MET A 71 -6.25 30.74 -1.85
C MET A 71 -7.03 29.80 -2.77
N ALA A 72 -6.40 28.70 -3.17
CA ALA A 72 -7.08 27.55 -3.77
C ALA A 72 -6.54 26.27 -3.15
N ILE A 73 -7.40 25.27 -3.01
CA ILE A 73 -7.10 23.98 -2.39
C ILE A 73 -7.77 22.87 -3.18
N THR A 74 -7.03 21.81 -3.45
CA THR A 74 -7.55 20.61 -4.11
C THR A 74 -7.67 19.50 -3.07
N TYR A 75 -8.86 18.91 -3.00
CA TYR A 75 -9.13 17.79 -2.11
C TYR A 75 -9.81 16.68 -2.91
N ASN A 76 -9.64 15.45 -2.46
CA ASN A 76 -10.31 14.31 -3.06
C ASN A 76 -11.70 14.15 -2.42
N SER A 77 -12.76 14.34 -3.21
CA SER A 77 -14.14 14.37 -2.71
C SER A 77 -14.72 13.00 -2.35
N GLN A 78 -13.92 11.92 -2.44
CA GLN A 78 -14.28 10.60 -1.90
C GLN A 78 -13.78 10.41 -0.48
N THR A 79 -12.71 11.12 -0.09
CA THR A 79 -12.06 10.96 1.22
C THR A 79 -12.32 12.14 2.14
N HIS A 80 -12.70 13.30 1.59
CA HIS A 80 -13.01 14.49 2.38
C HIS A 80 -14.31 15.16 1.92
N ILE A 81 -15.07 15.68 2.88
CA ILE A 81 -16.11 16.70 2.65
C ILE A 81 -15.44 18.05 2.86
N ALA A 82 -15.85 19.02 2.06
CA ALA A 82 -15.38 20.37 2.21
C ALA A 82 -16.54 21.33 2.46
N HIS A 83 -16.26 22.35 3.26
CA HIS A 83 -17.15 23.46 3.55
C HIS A 83 -16.41 24.77 3.31
N GLY A 84 -17.06 25.73 2.67
CA GLY A 84 -16.53 27.07 2.41
C GLY A 84 -17.40 28.10 3.10
N GLN A 85 -16.80 28.98 3.90
CA GLN A 85 -17.53 30.00 4.65
C GLN A 85 -17.24 31.40 4.11
N VAL A 86 -18.29 32.15 3.79
CA VAL A 86 -18.27 33.57 3.43
C VAL A 86 -18.90 34.37 4.57
N LEU A 87 -18.20 35.38 5.08
CA LEU A 87 -18.70 36.14 6.22
C LEU A 87 -19.90 37.01 5.88
N ASP A 88 -20.80 37.15 6.85
CA ASP A 88 -21.87 38.14 6.79
C ASP A 88 -21.30 39.55 6.74
N LYS A 89 -22.00 40.45 6.03
CA LYS A 89 -21.66 41.89 5.98
C LYS A 89 -21.65 42.55 7.36
N VAL A 90 -22.37 41.99 8.34
CA VAL A 90 -22.45 42.49 9.73
C VAL A 90 -22.17 41.34 10.69
N GLN A 91 -21.08 41.46 11.45
CA GLN A 91 -20.68 40.46 12.45
C GLN A 91 -21.31 40.76 13.82
N LYS A 92 -21.73 39.73 14.54
CA LYS A 92 -22.19 39.86 15.92
C LYS A 92 -20.99 39.91 16.88
N PRO A 93 -21.00 40.77 17.92
CA PRO A 93 -19.95 40.74 18.93
C PRO A 93 -19.86 39.35 19.56
N GLY A 94 -18.70 38.72 19.53
CA GLY A 94 -18.52 37.39 20.12
C GLY A 94 -18.67 36.20 19.18
N MET A 95 -19.18 36.40 17.96
CA MET A 95 -19.48 35.31 17.02
C MET A 95 -19.04 35.65 15.60
N VAL A 96 -18.40 34.68 14.94
CA VAL A 96 -18.16 34.72 13.50
C VAL A 96 -19.40 34.17 12.81
N THR A 97 -20.15 35.01 12.10
CA THR A 97 -21.35 34.59 11.37
C THR A 97 -21.13 34.74 9.87
N GLY A 98 -21.65 33.79 9.09
CA GLY A 98 -21.47 33.77 7.64
C GLY A 98 -22.29 32.69 6.97
N GLU A 99 -22.45 32.83 5.66
CA GLU A 99 -23.03 31.82 4.79
C GLU A 99 -22.03 30.71 4.55
N GLU A 100 -22.50 29.47 4.69
CA GLU A 100 -21.73 28.26 4.46
C GLU A 100 -22.15 27.62 3.13
N TYR A 101 -21.17 27.07 2.42
CA TYR A 101 -21.32 26.46 1.11
C TYR A 101 -20.67 25.08 1.10
N ASP A 102 -21.29 24.11 0.46
CA ASP A 102 -20.81 22.73 0.36
C ASP A 102 -21.05 22.13 -1.05
N GLY A 103 -20.66 20.87 -1.24
CA GLY A 103 -20.99 20.11 -2.45
C GLY A 103 -20.59 20.81 -3.76
N THR A 104 -21.53 20.90 -4.71
CA THR A 104 -21.30 21.56 -6.01
C THR A 104 -21.26 23.09 -5.90
N ASP A 105 -21.73 23.68 -4.81
CA ASP A 105 -21.67 25.14 -4.65
C ASP A 105 -20.23 25.63 -4.54
N LEU A 106 -19.33 24.78 -4.03
CA LEU A 106 -17.89 25.05 -3.94
C LEU A 106 -17.18 25.14 -5.30
N ASP A 107 -17.80 24.67 -6.39
CA ASP A 107 -17.27 24.86 -7.76
C ASP A 107 -17.33 26.34 -8.17
N THR A 108 -18.20 27.12 -7.52
CA THR A 108 -18.29 28.57 -7.72
C THR A 108 -17.32 29.31 -6.81
N ARG A 109 -16.53 30.20 -7.43
CA ARG A 109 -15.56 31.06 -6.75
C ARG A 109 -16.28 32.10 -5.88
N ARG A 110 -15.89 32.23 -4.61
CA ARG A 110 -16.40 33.23 -3.65
C ARG A 110 -15.29 33.71 -2.73
N ALA A 111 -15.55 34.75 -1.92
CA ALA A 111 -14.64 35.23 -0.89
C ALA A 111 -14.61 34.33 0.36
N TYR A 112 -14.28 33.04 0.19
CA TYR A 112 -14.18 32.09 1.29
C TYR A 112 -13.08 32.51 2.26
N VAL A 113 -13.48 32.87 3.49
CA VAL A 113 -12.61 33.27 4.60
C VAL A 113 -12.08 32.04 5.33
N MET A 114 -12.89 30.98 5.37
CA MET A 114 -12.54 29.67 5.91
C MET A 114 -12.95 28.60 4.90
N ILE A 115 -12.07 27.63 4.70
CA ILE A 115 -12.35 26.37 4.03
C ILE A 115 -12.03 25.28 5.04
N THR A 116 -13.04 24.48 5.39
CA THR A 116 -12.85 23.30 6.23
C THR A 116 -12.80 22.09 5.30
N ILE A 117 -11.80 21.23 5.51
CA ILE A 117 -11.66 19.94 4.86
C ILE A 117 -11.75 18.90 5.97
N ASP A 118 -12.92 18.32 6.10
CA ASP A 118 -13.18 17.26 7.03
C ASP A 118 -13.02 15.93 6.30
N PRO A 119 -12.34 14.92 6.85
CA PRO A 119 -12.49 13.57 6.32
C PRO A 119 -13.98 13.23 6.28
N ILE A 120 -14.42 12.53 5.24
CA ILE A 120 -15.80 12.04 5.21
C ILE A 120 -15.94 11.08 6.37
N ALA A 121 -16.48 11.55 7.49
CA ALA A 121 -16.89 10.68 8.57
C ALA A 121 -17.87 9.67 7.97
N ALA A 122 -17.68 8.39 8.27
CA ALA A 122 -18.76 7.44 8.15
C ALA A 122 -19.97 8.01 8.89
N THR A 123 -20.92 8.62 8.17
CA THR A 123 -22.31 8.69 8.58
C THR A 123 -22.71 7.25 8.75
N SER A 124 -22.56 6.79 9.98
CA SER A 124 -23.21 5.61 10.48
C SER A 124 -24.69 5.71 10.06
N PRO A 125 -25.35 4.60 9.70
CA PRO A 125 -26.80 4.56 9.73
C PRO A 125 -27.25 5.21 11.03
N LYS A 126 -28.24 6.12 10.99
CA LYS A 126 -28.77 6.80 12.18
C LYS A 126 -28.85 5.81 13.36
N GLY A 127 -27.92 5.94 14.30
CA GLY A 127 -27.58 4.89 15.26
C GLY A 127 -26.10 4.95 15.66
N GLU A 128 -25.82 5.72 16.70
CA GLU A 128 -24.81 5.44 17.75
C GLU A 128 -23.35 5.06 17.43
N TYR A 129 -22.84 5.38 16.24
CA TYR A 129 -21.38 5.41 15.97
C TYR A 129 -20.93 6.76 15.43
N ASP A 130 -21.30 7.84 16.12
CA ASP A 130 -20.77 9.19 15.88
C ASP A 130 -19.44 9.39 16.65
N TYR A 131 -18.53 8.43 16.53
CA TYR A 131 -17.27 8.32 17.25
C TYR A 131 -16.13 8.40 16.24
N ILE A 132 -15.82 9.56 15.65
CA ILE A 132 -14.79 10.51 16.07
C ILE A 132 -15.12 11.83 15.34
N SER A 133 -15.37 12.91 16.08
CA SER A 133 -15.46 14.23 15.45
C SER A 133 -14.03 14.73 15.51
N HIS A 134 -13.26 14.40 14.49
CA HIS A 134 -12.00 15.10 14.29
C HIS A 134 -12.39 16.55 13.98
N PRO A 135 -11.90 17.56 14.71
CA PRO A 135 -12.02 18.93 14.22
C PRO A 135 -11.20 18.96 12.93
N GLY A 136 -11.85 18.90 11.77
CA GLY A 136 -11.12 18.71 10.54
C GLY A 136 -10.21 19.89 10.20
N MET A 137 -9.39 19.71 9.16
CA MET A 137 -8.41 20.71 8.78
C MET A 137 -9.10 21.99 8.31
N ARG A 138 -8.79 23.07 8.99
CA ARG A 138 -9.27 24.41 8.63
C ARG A 138 -8.16 25.16 7.95
N LEU A 139 -8.37 25.55 6.70
CA LEU A 139 -7.58 26.56 6.01
C LEU A 139 -8.35 27.88 6.09
N PHE A 140 -7.78 28.90 6.69
CA PHE A 140 -8.44 30.20 6.81
C PHE A 140 -7.50 31.36 6.54
N THR A 141 -8.11 32.50 6.24
CA THR A 141 -7.44 33.78 6.02
C THR A 141 -8.25 34.90 6.66
N ASN A 142 -7.63 36.06 6.84
CA ASN A 142 -8.37 37.27 7.19
C ASN A 142 -8.88 37.96 5.92
N HIS A 143 -10.07 38.56 5.94
CA HIS A 143 -10.66 39.28 4.81
C HIS A 143 -10.33 40.78 4.80
N HIS A 144 -9.73 41.32 5.86
CA HIS A 144 -9.31 42.73 5.93
C HIS A 144 -8.09 43.02 5.06
N GLN A 145 -8.17 44.09 4.27
CA GLN A 145 -7.11 44.52 3.37
C GLN A 145 -5.82 44.93 4.09
N ASN A 146 -5.95 45.46 5.31
CA ASN A 146 -4.86 46.08 6.06
C ASN A 146 -4.52 45.31 7.34
N TYR A 147 -4.54 43.97 7.29
CA TYR A 147 -4.32 43.13 8.48
C TYR A 147 -2.98 43.43 9.19
N PHE A 148 -1.93 43.71 8.42
CA PHE A 148 -0.59 44.04 8.93
C PHE A 148 -0.33 45.54 9.11
N ASP A 149 -1.37 46.37 9.11
CA ASP A 149 -1.23 47.81 9.37
C ASP A 149 -0.74 48.04 10.80
N LYS A 150 0.57 48.33 10.90
CA LYS A 150 1.29 48.50 12.16
C LYS A 150 0.71 49.60 13.03
N SER A 151 0.07 50.61 12.45
CA SER A 151 -0.53 51.73 13.21
C SER A 151 -1.70 51.28 14.10
N LYS A 152 -2.29 50.13 13.81
CA LYS A 152 -3.43 49.54 14.52
C LYS A 152 -3.05 48.40 15.46
N LEU A 153 -1.76 48.04 15.54
CA LEU A 153 -1.26 46.96 16.39
C LEU A 153 -0.83 47.48 17.77
N GLU A 154 -0.99 46.67 18.82
CA GLU A 154 -0.41 46.95 20.13
C GLU A 154 1.12 47.14 20.03
N GLN A 155 1.69 47.97 20.89
CA GLN A 155 3.10 48.36 20.81
C GLN A 155 4.07 47.18 20.75
N LYS A 156 3.80 46.09 21.51
CA LYS A 156 4.62 44.86 21.50
C LYS A 156 4.67 44.14 20.14
N TYR A 157 3.71 44.41 19.26
CA TYR A 157 3.56 43.75 17.96
C TYR A 157 4.08 44.59 16.79
N GLN A 158 4.28 45.90 16.96
CA GLN A 158 4.64 46.81 15.87
C GLN A 158 6.03 46.54 15.26
N ALA A 159 6.96 46.02 16.08
CA ALA A 159 8.31 45.68 15.67
C ALA A 159 8.42 44.31 14.97
N LEU A 160 7.39 43.46 15.06
CA LEU A 160 7.43 42.12 14.50
C LEU A 160 7.27 42.13 12.98
N SER A 161 7.86 41.13 12.33
CA SER A 161 7.52 40.82 10.94
C SER A 161 6.09 40.25 10.86
N PRO A 162 5.44 40.28 9.68
CA PRO A 162 4.10 39.72 9.51
C PRO A 162 3.95 38.29 10.05
N ILE A 163 4.89 37.39 9.77
CA ILE A 163 4.83 36.00 10.24
C ILE A 163 5.13 35.86 11.74
N GLU A 164 6.07 36.65 12.28
CA GLU A 164 6.39 36.68 13.71
C GLU A 164 5.19 37.17 14.55
N LEU A 165 4.42 38.12 14.01
CA LEU A 165 3.16 38.57 14.60
C LEU A 165 2.15 37.42 14.73
N LEU A 166 1.99 36.60 13.69
CA LEU A 166 1.07 35.46 13.71
C LEU A 166 1.47 34.44 14.77
N VAL A 167 2.76 34.09 14.80
CA VAL A 167 3.33 33.14 15.78
C VAL A 167 3.16 33.64 17.21
N ALA A 168 3.49 34.91 17.48
CA ALA A 168 3.36 35.50 18.81
C ALA A 168 1.91 35.44 19.32
N ARG A 169 0.94 35.82 18.47
CA ARG A 169 -0.49 35.77 18.80
C ARG A 169 -0.98 34.34 19.03
N GLN A 170 -0.55 33.38 18.22
CA GLN A 170 -0.95 31.99 18.40
C GLN A 170 -0.43 31.39 19.71
N LYS A 171 0.82 31.69 20.08
CA LYS A 171 1.40 31.23 21.36
C LYS A 171 0.70 31.84 22.58
N GLU A 172 0.32 33.11 22.52
CA GLU A 172 -0.49 33.74 23.59
C GLU A 172 -1.84 33.04 23.76
N THR A 173 -2.48 32.63 22.68
CA THR A 173 -3.74 31.87 22.72
C THR A 173 -3.55 30.49 23.36
N ILE A 174 -2.53 29.73 22.94
CA ILE A 174 -2.21 28.40 23.50
C ILE A 174 -1.99 28.52 25.02
N ALA A 175 -1.20 29.50 25.45
CA ALA A 175 -0.91 29.72 26.86
C ALA A 175 -2.16 30.11 27.68
N LYS A 176 -3.07 30.92 27.12
CA LYS A 176 -4.34 31.30 27.78
C LYS A 176 -5.25 30.10 28.05
N ASN A 177 -5.15 29.04 27.26
CA ASN A 177 -5.93 27.82 27.41
C ASN A 177 -5.32 26.81 28.41
N GLY A 178 -4.15 27.12 28.98
CA GLY A 178 -3.43 26.19 29.86
C GLY A 178 -2.64 25.10 29.11
N ASP A 179 -2.53 25.23 27.78
CA ASP A 179 -1.81 24.30 26.91
C ASP A 179 -0.33 24.67 26.78
N THR A 180 0.48 23.74 26.27
CA THR A 180 1.92 23.96 26.09
C THR A 180 2.34 23.89 24.64
N VAL A 181 3.33 24.70 24.25
CA VAL A 181 3.95 24.63 22.91
C VAL A 181 5.09 23.63 22.94
N GLN A 182 4.97 22.54 22.19
CA GLN A 182 6.01 21.51 22.06
C GLN A 182 7.06 21.87 21.01
N SER A 183 6.66 22.45 19.88
CA SER A 183 7.62 22.89 18.85
C SER A 183 7.15 24.13 18.09
N ASP A 184 8.12 24.90 17.60
CA ASP A 184 7.98 26.01 16.66
C ASP A 184 9.12 25.91 15.65
N LYS A 185 8.82 25.58 14.40
CA LYS A 185 9.82 25.39 13.35
C LYS A 185 9.32 25.86 11.99
N ILE A 186 10.26 26.09 11.07
CA ILE A 186 9.93 26.30 9.66
C ILE A 186 9.86 24.93 9.00
N ILE A 187 8.79 24.69 8.24
CA ILE A 187 8.63 23.52 7.38
C ILE A 187 8.34 23.98 5.95
N LYS A 188 8.76 23.19 4.97
CA LYS A 188 8.52 23.46 3.56
C LYS A 188 7.55 22.43 3.01
N ILE A 189 6.43 22.90 2.45
CA ILE A 189 5.43 22.07 1.82
C ILE A 189 5.25 22.57 0.39
N GLY A 190 5.57 21.72 -0.59
CA GLY A 190 5.67 22.15 -1.98
C GLY A 190 6.69 23.29 -2.15
N SER A 191 6.26 24.42 -2.70
CA SER A 191 7.09 25.62 -2.89
C SER A 191 6.96 26.66 -1.76
N VAL A 192 6.15 26.41 -0.74
CA VAL A 192 5.79 27.38 0.30
C VAL A 192 6.46 27.03 1.64
N ASP A 193 7.04 28.05 2.27
CA ASP A 193 7.53 27.94 3.64
C ASP A 193 6.41 28.28 4.64
N TYR A 194 6.21 27.40 5.61
CA TYR A 194 5.26 27.55 6.72
C TYR A 194 6.01 27.61 8.05
N ARG A 195 5.48 28.38 9.00
CA ARG A 195 5.79 28.23 10.43
C ARG A 195 4.82 27.24 11.05
N GLU A 196 5.33 26.10 11.50
CA GLU A 196 4.56 25.09 12.25
C GLU A 196 4.70 25.34 13.75
N ILE A 197 3.57 25.40 14.45
CA ILE A 197 3.49 25.30 15.91
C ILE A 197 2.75 24.00 16.26
N LEU A 198 3.35 23.19 17.13
CA LEU A 198 2.72 22.03 17.75
C LEU A 198 2.34 22.37 19.19
N ALA A 199 1.04 22.35 19.50
CA ALA A 199 0.50 22.52 20.85
C ALA A 199 0.15 21.17 21.47
N VAL A 200 0.31 21.05 22.79
CA VAL A 200 -0.02 19.85 23.59
C VAL A 200 -1.07 20.23 24.62
N HIS A 201 -2.17 19.48 24.60
CA HIS A 201 -3.29 19.58 25.53
C HIS A 201 -3.24 18.39 26.49
N THR A 202 -3.17 18.59 27.80
CA THR A 202 -3.01 17.51 28.80
C THR A 202 -4.24 17.39 29.69
N TYR A 203 -4.73 16.17 29.92
CA TYR A 203 -5.94 15.89 30.72
C TYR A 203 -5.83 14.56 31.49
N ASP A 204 -6.63 14.41 32.57
CA ASP A 204 -6.68 13.23 33.43
C ASP A 204 -7.92 12.36 33.12
N LEU A 205 -7.70 11.06 32.90
CA LEU A 205 -8.72 10.04 32.67
C LEU A 205 -8.51 8.85 33.60
N LEU A 206 -9.43 8.65 34.57
CA LEU A 206 -9.42 7.54 35.54
C LEU A 206 -8.07 7.39 36.29
N GLY A 207 -7.42 8.52 36.63
CA GLY A 207 -6.14 8.55 37.34
C GLY A 207 -4.92 8.33 36.44
N SER A 208 -5.11 8.39 35.12
CA SER A 208 -4.05 8.36 34.11
C SER A 208 -4.01 9.66 33.35
N THR A 209 -2.86 10.35 33.34
CA THR A 209 -2.64 11.52 32.52
C THR A 209 -2.49 11.12 31.05
N THR A 210 -3.14 11.84 30.14
CA THR A 210 -3.02 11.67 28.69
C THR A 210 -2.96 13.04 27.99
N SER A 211 -2.63 13.04 26.69
CA SER A 211 -2.45 14.26 25.91
C SER A 211 -3.03 14.16 24.49
N SER A 212 -3.48 15.29 23.94
CA SER A 212 -3.75 15.49 22.50
C SER A 212 -2.89 16.62 21.92
N TYR A 213 -2.84 16.73 20.59
CA TYR A 213 -1.93 17.63 19.89
C TYR A 213 -2.67 18.48 18.86
N SER A 214 -2.36 19.76 18.75
CA SER A 214 -2.85 20.61 17.66
C SER A 214 -1.71 21.17 16.83
N TYR A 215 -1.83 21.06 15.51
CA TYR A 215 -0.88 21.61 14.55
C TYR A 215 -1.42 22.93 14.01
N TYR A 216 -0.55 23.95 13.95
CA TYR A 216 -0.84 25.24 13.33
C TYR A 216 0.25 25.57 12.31
N LEU A 217 -0.11 25.60 11.03
CA LEU A 217 0.78 25.99 9.94
C LEU A 217 0.43 27.39 9.46
N MET A 218 1.38 28.30 9.50
CA MET A 218 1.16 29.71 9.17
C MET A 218 2.09 30.17 8.06
N THR A 219 1.56 30.90 7.10
CA THR A 219 2.37 31.53 6.05
C THR A 219 1.79 32.91 5.69
N VAL A 220 2.63 33.76 5.10
CA VAL A 220 2.22 35.06 4.58
C VAL A 220 2.50 35.08 3.10
N GLN A 221 1.45 35.21 2.29
CA GLN A 221 1.53 35.20 0.83
C GLN A 221 0.71 36.38 0.30
N ASN A 222 1.24 37.11 -0.68
CA ASN A 222 0.56 38.29 -1.27
C ASN A 222 0.05 39.30 -0.21
N ASP A 223 0.89 39.63 0.78
CA ASP A 223 0.59 40.50 1.92
C ASP A 223 -0.61 40.08 2.78
N ARG A 224 -0.98 38.79 2.73
CA ARG A 224 -2.11 38.23 3.48
C ARG A 224 -1.69 37.05 4.37
N PRO A 225 -2.21 36.96 5.60
CA PRO A 225 -1.96 35.82 6.45
C PRO A 225 -2.85 34.62 6.09
N TYR A 226 -2.26 33.43 6.06
CA TYR A 226 -2.98 32.18 5.94
C TYR A 226 -2.59 31.26 7.09
N TRP A 227 -3.58 30.54 7.61
CA TRP A 227 -3.43 29.58 8.69
C TRP A 227 -4.07 28.27 8.29
N ILE A 228 -3.42 27.18 8.65
CA ILE A 228 -3.96 25.84 8.58
C ILE A 228 -3.90 25.26 9.99
N SER A 229 -5.00 24.70 10.47
CA SER A 229 -5.04 24.05 11.79
C SER A 229 -5.83 22.76 11.78
N PHE A 230 -5.36 21.77 12.53
CA PHE A 230 -6.03 20.49 12.79
C PHE A 230 -5.49 19.86 14.09
N THR A 231 -6.27 18.97 14.71
CA THR A 231 -5.94 18.34 16.01
C THR A 231 -5.83 16.83 15.86
N ASP A 232 -4.73 16.27 16.35
CA ASP A 232 -4.44 14.84 16.43
C ASP A 232 -4.75 14.32 17.84
N SER A 233 -5.54 13.26 17.93
CA SER A 233 -6.06 12.70 19.17
C SER A 233 -5.28 11.41 19.54
N PHE A 234 -4.46 11.48 20.60
CA PHE A 234 -3.67 10.38 21.23
C PHE A 234 -2.32 9.99 20.61
N VAL A 235 -1.34 9.76 21.48
CA VAL A 235 0.05 9.36 21.16
C VAL A 235 0.19 7.91 20.66
N ASP A 236 -0.86 7.09 20.65
CA ASP A 236 -0.71 5.65 20.29
C ASP A 236 -1.53 5.18 19.07
N GLN A 237 -2.06 6.12 18.29
CA GLN A 237 -2.68 6.01 16.95
C GLN A 237 -3.31 7.41 16.74
N THR A 238 -2.83 8.33 15.90
CA THR A 238 -2.75 8.24 14.42
C THR A 238 -1.94 9.40 13.82
N LEU A 239 -0.67 9.14 13.46
CA LEU A 239 0.11 10.03 12.60
C LEU A 239 -0.42 10.03 11.12
N ASP A 240 -1.44 9.21 10.83
CA ASP A 240 -2.11 9.08 9.53
C ASP A 240 -2.93 10.31 9.13
N GLU A 241 -3.60 10.96 10.09
CA GLU A 241 -4.44 12.13 9.81
C GLU A 241 -3.59 13.35 9.48
N TYR A 242 -2.52 13.59 10.25
CA TYR A 242 -1.54 14.63 9.94
C TYR A 242 -1.02 14.48 8.51
N GLN A 243 -0.62 13.27 8.10
CA GLN A 243 -0.08 13.05 6.76
C GLN A 243 -1.13 13.10 5.65
N SER A 244 -2.37 12.69 5.91
CA SER A 244 -3.50 12.92 5.00
C SER A 244 -3.67 14.42 4.73
N TYR A 245 -3.71 15.23 5.79
CA TYR A 245 -3.79 16.67 5.66
C TYR A 245 -2.57 17.26 4.98
N MET A 246 -1.35 16.80 5.27
CA MET A 246 -0.15 17.31 4.60
C MET A 246 -0.16 17.12 3.08
N LYS A 247 -0.82 16.07 2.56
CA LYS A 247 -1.05 15.92 1.10
C LYS A 247 -2.03 16.95 0.57
N VAL A 248 -3.14 17.18 1.27
CA VAL A 248 -4.11 18.21 0.89
C VAL A 248 -3.46 19.60 0.98
N ILE A 249 -2.67 19.86 2.01
CA ILE A 249 -1.91 21.12 2.20
C ILE A 249 -0.92 21.33 1.07
N ALA A 250 -0.27 20.27 0.57
CA ALA A 250 0.64 20.37 -0.57
C ALA A 250 -0.04 20.82 -1.88
N SER A 251 -1.37 20.69 -1.99
CA SER A 251 -2.14 21.23 -3.11
C SER A 251 -2.47 22.72 -2.97
N VAL A 252 -2.30 23.29 -1.77
CA VAL A 252 -2.68 24.68 -1.51
C VAL A 252 -1.82 25.61 -2.33
N SER A 253 -2.48 26.49 -3.07
CA SER A 253 -1.83 27.52 -3.87
C SER A 253 -2.34 28.90 -3.48
N TYR A 254 -1.43 29.87 -3.52
CA TYR A 254 -1.70 31.24 -3.13
C TYR A 254 -1.56 32.16 -4.34
N SER A 255 -2.52 33.06 -4.51
CA SER A 255 -2.57 34.04 -5.59
C SER A 255 -3.02 35.39 -5.05
N LYS A 256 -2.84 36.45 -5.85
CA LYS A 256 -3.28 37.79 -5.45
C LYS A 256 -4.82 37.80 -5.27
N PRO A 257 -5.34 38.27 -4.13
CA PRO A 257 -6.77 38.43 -3.90
C PRO A 257 -7.43 39.37 -4.91
N LEU A 258 -8.71 39.18 -5.22
CA LEU A 258 -9.49 40.11 -6.03
C LEU A 258 -9.86 41.36 -5.22
N ASP A 259 -9.80 42.53 -5.85
CA ASP A 259 -10.12 43.81 -5.20
C ASP A 259 -11.59 43.90 -4.76
N SER A 260 -12.49 43.14 -5.40
CA SER A 260 -13.91 43.03 -5.01
C SER A 260 -14.16 42.12 -3.81
N ALA A 261 -13.15 41.39 -3.32
CA ALA A 261 -13.28 40.41 -2.24
C ALA A 261 -13.11 41.01 -0.84
N TYR A 262 -12.71 42.28 -0.75
CA TYR A 262 -12.53 42.99 0.52
C TYR A 262 -13.88 43.46 1.06
N ALA A 263 -14.07 43.38 2.38
CA ALA A 263 -15.25 43.97 3.00
C ALA A 263 -15.27 45.49 2.80
N GLU A 264 -16.40 46.02 2.34
CA GLU A 264 -16.68 47.46 2.40
C GLU A 264 -16.74 47.88 3.87
N SER A 265 -15.71 48.61 4.29
CA SER A 265 -15.60 49.40 5.53
C SER A 265 -16.77 49.29 6.52
N SER A 266 -16.63 48.47 7.57
CA SER A 266 -17.30 48.77 8.84
C SER A 266 -16.40 48.46 10.05
N VAL A 267 -16.10 49.55 10.77
CA VAL A 267 -15.62 49.70 12.15
C VAL A 267 -14.51 48.76 12.64
N VAL A 268 -13.33 49.35 12.85
CA VAL A 268 -12.25 48.85 13.69
C VAL A 268 -12.79 48.52 15.08
N SER A 269 -12.98 47.24 15.40
CA SER A 269 -12.89 46.79 16.78
C SER A 269 -11.66 45.88 16.88
N ALA A 270 -10.72 46.29 17.70
CA ALA A 270 -9.49 45.58 18.03
C ALA A 270 -9.81 44.31 18.87
N GLY A 271 -10.62 43.40 18.33
CA GLY A 271 -11.12 42.19 19.01
C GLY A 271 -11.08 40.90 18.19
N ILE A 272 -10.83 40.96 16.88
CA ILE A 272 -10.78 39.77 16.00
C ILE A 272 -9.46 38.98 16.17
N SER A 273 -8.56 39.43 17.05
CA SER A 273 -7.35 38.68 17.40
C SER A 273 -7.59 37.56 18.43
N THR A 274 -8.81 37.38 18.93
CA THR A 274 -9.10 36.56 20.13
C THR A 274 -10.30 35.62 20.02
N MET A 275 -10.94 35.46 18.85
CA MET A 275 -12.21 34.69 18.77
C MET A 275 -12.36 33.72 17.60
N VAL A 276 -11.26 33.32 16.94
CA VAL A 276 -11.31 32.24 15.92
C VAL A 276 -10.52 30.99 16.35
N ALA A 277 -9.91 31.02 17.55
CA ALA A 277 -9.09 29.92 18.06
C ALA A 277 -9.65 29.26 19.34
N THR A 278 -10.81 29.70 19.85
CA THR A 278 -11.46 29.11 21.03
C THR A 278 -12.97 29.22 20.86
N SER A 279 -13.68 28.10 21.07
CA SER A 279 -15.15 27.93 21.08
C SER A 279 -15.91 28.14 19.76
N PHE A 280 -16.01 27.07 18.96
CA PHE A 280 -17.29 26.67 18.38
C PHE A 280 -17.66 25.33 19.00
N ASP A 281 -18.38 25.39 20.12
CA ASP A 281 -19.25 24.31 20.54
C ASP A 281 -20.36 24.23 19.47
N LEU A 282 -20.43 23.11 18.77
CA LEU A 282 -21.56 22.81 17.89
C LEU A 282 -22.79 22.61 18.77
N ALA A 283 -23.61 23.66 18.89
CA ALA A 283 -24.98 23.51 19.31
C ALA A 283 -25.68 22.60 18.30
N SER A 284 -26.07 21.42 18.78
CA SER A 284 -27.00 20.51 18.12
C SER A 284 -28.28 21.24 17.72
N THR A 285 -28.71 21.09 16.47
CA THR A 285 -30.11 20.72 16.15
C THR A 285 -30.23 20.25 14.71
N ASP A 286 -30.97 19.15 14.56
CA ASP A 286 -31.35 18.44 13.36
C ASP A 286 -31.89 19.30 12.21
N THR A 287 -31.56 18.95 10.97
CA THR A 287 -32.47 18.25 10.03
C THR A 287 -31.96 18.39 8.60
N VAL A 288 -31.38 17.33 8.02
CA VAL A 288 -31.30 17.22 6.55
C VAL A 288 -31.85 15.86 6.13
N ASN A 289 -32.90 15.95 5.31
CA ASN A 289 -33.57 14.83 4.66
C ASN A 289 -32.62 14.12 3.66
N PRO A 290 -32.69 12.78 3.56
CA PRO A 290 -31.77 12.00 2.74
C PRO A 290 -32.30 11.88 1.32
N THR A 291 -31.69 12.55 0.35
CA THR A 291 -31.85 12.14 -1.05
C THR A 291 -30.59 12.32 -1.87
N LYS A 292 -30.08 11.17 -2.32
CA LYS A 292 -29.29 10.93 -3.53
C LYS A 292 -27.90 11.57 -3.59
N ASN A 293 -26.88 10.82 -3.16
CA ASN A 293 -25.60 10.80 -3.86
C ASN A 293 -25.10 9.36 -3.91
N ALA A 294 -24.99 8.85 -5.14
CA ALA A 294 -24.49 7.52 -5.44
C ALA A 294 -22.99 7.46 -5.09
N ALA A 295 -22.63 6.47 -4.29
CA ALA A 295 -21.30 6.28 -3.77
C ALA A 295 -20.29 5.84 -4.86
N SER A 296 -18.99 6.06 -4.64
CA SER A 296 -17.96 5.64 -5.60
C SER A 296 -16.59 5.34 -4.96
N ASP A 297 -15.63 4.99 -5.79
CA ASP A 297 -14.76 3.81 -5.66
C ASP A 297 -13.32 4.15 -5.24
N THR A 298 -12.71 3.38 -4.33
CA THR A 298 -11.39 3.69 -3.71
C THR A 298 -10.27 2.75 -4.13
N ALA A 299 -9.37 3.19 -5.02
CA ALA A 299 -8.07 2.56 -5.22
C ALA A 299 -7.01 3.65 -5.09
N ASN A 300 -5.96 3.44 -4.28
CA ASN A 300 -4.80 4.33 -4.19
C ASN A 300 -3.59 3.64 -4.82
N VAL A 301 -3.28 4.02 -6.06
CA VAL A 301 -2.04 3.69 -6.76
C VAL A 301 -1.26 5.00 -6.85
N PRO A 302 -0.09 5.10 -6.20
CA PRO A 302 0.81 6.22 -6.39
C PRO A 302 1.19 6.37 -7.88
N ASP A 303 1.33 7.61 -8.34
CA ASP A 303 1.71 7.94 -9.73
C ASP A 303 3.10 7.42 -10.15
N VAL A 304 3.89 6.94 -9.19
CA VAL A 304 5.28 6.47 -9.39
C VAL A 304 5.34 4.96 -9.20
N LEU A 305 4.77 4.21 -10.15
CA LEU A 305 5.04 2.78 -10.29
C LEU A 305 6.07 2.55 -11.40
N ASN A 306 7.08 1.74 -11.11
CA ASN A 306 8.08 1.31 -12.08
C ASN A 306 7.37 0.57 -13.22
N SER A 307 7.43 1.15 -14.43
CA SER A 307 6.72 0.63 -15.60
C SER A 307 7.16 -0.80 -15.97
N GLN A 308 8.39 -1.19 -15.64
CA GLN A 308 8.95 -2.51 -15.95
C GLN A 308 8.39 -3.61 -15.05
N THR A 309 8.06 -3.31 -13.79
CA THR A 309 7.54 -4.30 -12.83
C THR A 309 6.02 -4.26 -12.70
N PHE A 310 5.37 -3.20 -13.18
CA PHE A 310 3.92 -3.04 -13.14
C PHE A 310 3.13 -4.24 -13.67
N VAL A 311 3.40 -4.69 -14.90
CA VAL A 311 2.66 -5.81 -15.49
C VAL A 311 3.04 -7.16 -14.86
N PRO A 312 4.33 -7.56 -14.78
CA PRO A 312 4.69 -8.87 -14.24
C PRO A 312 4.43 -9.02 -12.72
N VAL A 313 4.26 -7.92 -11.98
CA VAL A 313 4.03 -7.95 -10.54
C VAL A 313 2.60 -7.56 -10.18
N VAL A 314 2.16 -6.35 -10.54
CA VAL A 314 0.87 -5.81 -10.08
C VAL A 314 -0.28 -6.48 -10.81
N ALA A 315 -0.30 -6.41 -12.15
CA ALA A 315 -1.40 -6.97 -12.93
C ALA A 315 -1.51 -8.48 -12.70
N HIS A 316 -0.39 -9.20 -12.68
CA HIS A 316 -0.39 -10.65 -12.46
C HIS A 316 -1.02 -11.04 -11.11
N ASN A 317 -0.67 -10.37 -10.02
CA ASN A 317 -0.96 -10.85 -8.67
C ASN A 317 -2.14 -10.16 -7.96
N GLN A 318 -2.62 -9.03 -8.47
CA GLN A 318 -3.70 -8.27 -7.85
C GLN A 318 -5.01 -9.08 -7.67
N PRO A 319 -5.46 -9.93 -8.62
CA PRO A 319 -6.66 -10.76 -8.42
C PRO A 319 -6.57 -11.80 -7.31
N ALA A 320 -5.35 -12.19 -6.93
CA ALA A 320 -5.10 -13.14 -5.86
C ALA A 320 -4.96 -12.44 -4.50
N THR A 321 -4.86 -11.11 -4.45
CA THR A 321 -4.77 -10.32 -3.22
C THR A 321 -6.16 -10.00 -2.70
N VAL A 322 -6.40 -10.24 -1.42
CA VAL A 322 -7.74 -10.17 -0.80
C VAL A 322 -7.71 -9.34 0.47
N ARG A 323 -8.87 -8.78 0.84
CA ARG A 323 -9.10 -8.24 2.18
C ARG A 323 -9.71 -9.32 3.06
N ILE A 324 -9.29 -9.40 4.30
CA ILE A 324 -9.77 -10.36 5.29
C ILE A 324 -10.47 -9.59 6.39
N GLY A 325 -11.66 -10.05 6.80
CA GLY A 325 -12.34 -9.61 8.01
C GLY A 325 -12.49 -10.77 8.98
N VAL A 326 -12.17 -10.54 10.25
CA VAL A 326 -12.26 -11.54 11.31
C VAL A 326 -12.91 -10.94 12.54
N PHE A 327 -13.87 -11.64 13.14
CA PHE A 327 -14.27 -11.41 14.52
C PHE A 327 -14.41 -12.76 15.24
N SER A 328 -14.38 -12.72 16.56
CA SER A 328 -14.54 -13.91 17.39
C SER A 328 -15.53 -13.64 18.51
N CYS A 329 -16.33 -14.65 18.85
CA CYS A 329 -17.19 -14.66 20.01
C CYS A 329 -16.71 -15.71 20.99
N THR A 330 -16.69 -15.40 22.28
CA THR A 330 -16.20 -16.33 23.30
C THR A 330 -16.91 -16.12 24.63
N ASP A 331 -16.99 -17.15 25.45
CA ASP A 331 -17.28 -16.95 26.87
C ASP A 331 -16.01 -16.38 27.52
N LEU A 332 -16.12 -15.20 28.14
CA LEU A 332 -15.03 -14.50 28.81
C LEU A 332 -15.22 -14.55 30.32
N THR A 333 -14.16 -14.88 31.05
CA THR A 333 -14.07 -14.73 32.50
C THR A 333 -12.81 -13.97 32.88
N LEU A 334 -12.98 -12.94 33.69
CA LEU A 334 -11.92 -12.14 34.30
C LEU A 334 -11.83 -12.45 35.78
N ARG A 335 -10.62 -12.64 36.28
CA ARG A 335 -10.33 -12.90 37.69
C ARG A 335 -9.16 -12.04 38.15
N ALA A 336 -9.42 -11.14 39.09
CA ALA A 336 -8.40 -10.32 39.73
C ALA A 336 -7.62 -11.11 40.78
N ASP A 337 -6.43 -10.61 41.17
CA ASP A 337 -5.57 -11.26 42.18
C ASP A 337 -6.25 -11.39 43.54
N ASN A 338 -7.12 -10.44 43.88
CA ASN A 338 -7.90 -10.46 45.12
C ASN A 338 -9.13 -11.39 45.08
N GLY A 339 -9.33 -12.12 43.98
CA GLY A 339 -10.40 -13.08 43.79
C GLY A 339 -11.72 -12.50 43.27
N ALA A 340 -11.83 -11.17 43.06
CA ALA A 340 -12.97 -10.59 42.36
C ALA A 340 -13.06 -11.16 40.93
N SER A 341 -14.28 -11.38 40.44
CA SER A 341 -14.49 -11.99 39.13
C SER A 341 -15.67 -11.42 38.37
N PHE A 342 -15.56 -11.42 37.03
CA PHE A 342 -16.62 -11.09 36.10
C PHE A 342 -16.67 -12.16 35.00
N SER A 343 -17.86 -12.59 34.62
CA SER A 343 -18.06 -13.54 33.52
C SER A 343 -19.20 -13.08 32.63
N VAL A 344 -19.00 -13.23 31.32
CA VAL A 344 -20.00 -12.95 30.28
C VAL A 344 -19.94 -14.05 29.24
N LYS A 345 -21.10 -14.54 28.83
CA LYS A 345 -21.21 -15.57 27.79
C LYS A 345 -21.31 -14.94 26.42
N HIS A 346 -20.75 -15.61 25.42
CA HIS A 346 -20.86 -15.24 24.02
C HIS A 346 -20.54 -13.76 23.75
N LEU A 347 -19.48 -13.25 24.38
CA LEU A 347 -18.98 -11.90 24.13
C LEU A 347 -18.28 -11.89 22.78
N CYS A 348 -18.86 -11.18 21.83
CA CYS A 348 -18.27 -10.96 20.52
C CYS A 348 -17.33 -9.75 20.57
N GLY A 349 -16.06 -9.98 20.25
CA GLY A 349 -15.10 -8.89 20.06
C GLY A 349 -15.44 -8.10 18.79
N ILE A 350 -14.85 -6.91 18.68
CA ILE A 350 -14.99 -6.10 17.47
C ILE A 350 -14.30 -6.77 16.27
N PRO A 351 -14.83 -6.59 15.05
CA PRO A 351 -14.19 -7.11 13.86
C PRO A 351 -12.87 -6.40 13.56
N VAL A 352 -11.85 -7.19 13.23
CA VAL A 352 -10.54 -6.74 12.74
C VAL A 352 -10.47 -7.01 11.25
N ILE A 353 -9.73 -6.17 10.53
CA ILE A 353 -9.47 -6.31 9.11
C ILE A 353 -7.98 -6.37 8.81
N GLY A 354 -7.64 -7.08 7.74
CA GLY A 354 -6.30 -7.14 7.20
C GLY A 354 -6.33 -7.55 5.73
N SER A 355 -5.18 -7.98 5.24
CA SER A 355 -4.99 -8.43 3.87
C SER A 355 -4.49 -9.87 3.82
N GLY A 356 -4.58 -10.47 2.64
CA GLY A 356 -4.04 -11.81 2.38
C GLY A 356 -3.81 -12.04 0.91
N SER A 357 -3.28 -13.22 0.58
CA SER A 357 -3.14 -13.69 -0.80
C SER A 357 -3.49 -15.16 -0.95
N PHE A 358 -4.19 -15.51 -2.01
CA PHE A 358 -4.39 -16.90 -2.40
C PHE A 358 -3.05 -17.52 -2.84
N ILE A 359 -2.58 -18.50 -2.07
CA ILE A 359 -1.33 -19.25 -2.31
C ILE A 359 -1.58 -20.64 -2.90
N SER A 360 -2.85 -21.06 -2.97
CA SER A 360 -3.28 -22.28 -3.66
C SER A 360 -4.58 -22.02 -4.40
N SER A 361 -4.72 -22.56 -5.61
CA SER A 361 -5.90 -22.37 -6.44
C SER A 361 -7.15 -23.01 -5.84
N ASP A 362 -7.03 -23.98 -4.95
CA ASP A 362 -8.15 -24.55 -4.19
C ASP A 362 -8.49 -23.78 -2.90
N GLY A 363 -7.92 -22.58 -2.72
CA GLY A 363 -8.42 -21.57 -1.77
C GLY A 363 -7.66 -21.44 -0.45
N TYR A 364 -6.43 -21.96 -0.34
CA TYR A 364 -5.55 -21.61 0.78
C TYR A 364 -5.06 -20.17 0.63
N ILE A 365 -5.16 -19.40 1.71
CA ILE A 365 -4.80 -17.98 1.76
C ILE A 365 -3.75 -17.79 2.87
N ALA A 366 -2.70 -17.04 2.54
CA ALA A 366 -1.70 -16.58 3.49
C ALA A 366 -2.11 -15.22 4.10
N THR A 367 -1.87 -15.04 5.39
CA THR A 367 -2.02 -13.76 6.10
C THR A 367 -1.18 -13.75 7.38
N ASN A 368 -1.18 -12.65 8.14
CA ASN A 368 -0.51 -12.59 9.44
C ASN A 368 -1.35 -13.26 10.54
N GLY A 369 -0.66 -13.69 11.59
CA GLY A 369 -1.27 -14.28 12.79
C GLY A 369 -2.17 -13.29 13.54
N HIS A 370 -1.72 -12.05 13.74
CA HIS A 370 -2.51 -11.00 14.40
C HIS A 370 -3.77 -10.58 13.63
N VAL A 371 -3.84 -10.84 12.31
CA VAL A 371 -5.05 -10.57 11.51
C VAL A 371 -6.16 -11.56 11.85
N VAL A 372 -5.80 -12.81 12.16
CA VAL A 372 -6.76 -13.88 12.47
C VAL A 372 -6.94 -14.08 13.97
N TYR A 373 -6.01 -13.65 14.81
CA TYR A 373 -6.14 -13.71 16.26
C TYR A 373 -6.88 -12.46 16.78
N THR A 374 -8.16 -12.62 17.14
CA THR A 374 -9.06 -11.52 17.58
C THR A 374 -9.70 -11.74 18.96
N VAL A 375 -9.10 -12.63 19.76
CA VAL A 375 -9.56 -12.94 21.14
C VAL A 375 -8.65 -12.34 22.21
N GLN A 376 -7.87 -11.31 21.85
CA GLN A 376 -7.16 -10.47 22.79
C GLN A 376 -8.16 -9.77 23.73
N LEU A 377 -7.74 -9.54 24.97
CA LEU A 377 -8.64 -9.06 26.01
C LEU A 377 -9.27 -7.72 25.65
N ASP A 378 -8.48 -6.76 25.18
CA ASP A 378 -8.95 -5.45 24.70
C ASP A 378 -10.00 -5.58 23.59
N VAL A 379 -9.73 -6.34 22.53
CA VAL A 379 -10.66 -6.58 21.40
C VAL A 379 -11.98 -7.16 21.90
N LEU A 380 -11.93 -8.08 22.87
CA LEU A 380 -13.11 -8.65 23.51
C LEU A 380 -13.84 -7.63 24.40
N LEU A 381 -13.11 -6.84 25.20
CA LEU A 381 -13.69 -5.82 26.09
C LEU A 381 -14.44 -4.76 25.30
N TYR A 382 -13.97 -4.36 24.11
CA TYR A 382 -14.74 -3.51 23.20
C TYR A 382 -16.09 -4.12 22.83
N GLY A 383 -16.22 -5.45 22.79
CA GLY A 383 -17.49 -6.14 22.64
C GLY A 383 -18.55 -5.74 23.69
N LEU A 384 -18.14 -5.32 24.89
CA LEU A 384 -19.05 -4.90 25.95
C LEU A 384 -19.85 -3.64 25.57
N SER A 385 -19.35 -2.77 24.69
CA SER A 385 -20.10 -1.58 24.25
C SER A 385 -21.28 -1.92 23.36
N TYR A 386 -21.39 -3.15 22.89
CA TYR A 386 -22.44 -3.63 21.98
C TYR A 386 -23.48 -4.51 22.70
N ILE A 387 -23.35 -4.65 24.02
CA ILE A 387 -24.30 -5.43 24.83
C ILE A 387 -25.38 -4.50 25.35
N ASP A 388 -26.61 -4.68 24.84
CA ASP A 388 -27.80 -3.93 25.25
C ASP A 388 -28.39 -4.36 26.60
N ASP A 389 -27.69 -5.21 27.37
CA ASP A 389 -28.10 -5.63 28.71
C ASP A 389 -27.39 -4.81 29.80
N PRO A 390 -28.10 -3.88 30.48
CA PRO A 390 -27.52 -3.04 31.52
C PRO A 390 -26.97 -3.84 32.71
N SER A 391 -27.46 -5.07 32.93
CA SER A 391 -27.01 -5.92 34.03
C SER A 391 -25.56 -6.40 33.82
N VAL A 392 -25.17 -6.65 32.57
CA VAL A 392 -23.80 -7.06 32.21
C VAL A 392 -22.82 -5.93 32.50
N LEU A 393 -23.12 -4.72 32.02
CA LEU A 393 -22.28 -3.54 32.26
C LEU A 393 -22.21 -3.18 33.75
N ASN A 394 -23.31 -3.26 34.49
CA ASN A 394 -23.31 -3.02 35.93
C ASN A 394 -22.45 -4.06 36.69
N ASN A 395 -22.51 -5.33 36.31
CA ASN A 395 -21.66 -6.38 36.89
C ASN A 395 -20.18 -6.16 36.55
N TYR A 396 -19.89 -5.68 35.34
CA TYR A 396 -18.53 -5.33 34.92
C TYR A 396 -17.94 -4.17 35.73
N PHE A 397 -18.70 -3.08 35.94
CA PHE A 397 -18.24 -1.98 36.79
C PHE A 397 -18.13 -2.36 38.25
N LYS A 398 -19.04 -3.20 38.76
CA LYS A 398 -18.93 -3.77 40.11
C LYS A 398 -17.66 -4.59 40.27
N TYR A 399 -17.31 -5.39 39.27
CA TYR A 399 -16.04 -6.12 39.24
C TYR A 399 -14.85 -5.15 39.29
N ALA A 400 -14.84 -4.10 38.47
CA ALA A 400 -13.76 -3.12 38.47
C ALA A 400 -13.53 -2.47 39.85
N VAL A 401 -14.62 -2.16 40.57
CA VAL A 401 -14.54 -1.62 41.94
C VAL A 401 -14.04 -2.68 42.93
N GLN A 402 -14.59 -3.89 42.88
CA GLN A 402 -14.20 -4.99 43.78
C GLN A 402 -12.74 -5.43 43.57
N ALA A 403 -12.25 -5.38 42.34
CA ALA A 403 -10.86 -5.67 41.99
C ALA A 403 -9.90 -4.54 42.42
N GLY A 404 -10.41 -3.37 42.80
CA GLY A 404 -9.61 -2.19 43.14
C GLY A 404 -9.05 -1.45 41.92
N TYR A 405 -9.62 -1.68 40.74
CA TYR A 405 -9.17 -1.05 39.49
C TYR A 405 -9.72 0.36 39.31
N ALA A 406 -10.84 0.71 39.94
CA ALA A 406 -11.38 2.05 40.00
C ALA A 406 -12.23 2.24 41.26
N THR A 407 -12.41 3.47 41.73
CA THR A 407 -13.40 3.79 42.76
C THR A 407 -14.77 4.02 42.15
N GLN A 408 -15.83 3.92 42.98
CA GLN A 408 -17.19 4.21 42.52
C GLN A 408 -17.32 5.65 42.00
N ASP A 409 -16.66 6.61 42.67
CA ASP A 409 -16.68 8.02 42.27
C ASP A 409 -15.99 8.23 40.92
N GLN A 410 -14.85 7.56 40.68
CA GLN A 410 -14.15 7.60 39.39
C GLN A 410 -15.02 7.06 38.25
N ILE A 411 -15.74 5.95 38.48
CA ILE A 411 -16.67 5.40 37.49
C ILE A 411 -17.82 6.37 37.24
N ASN A 412 -18.41 6.95 38.28
CA ASN A 412 -19.54 7.87 38.16
C ASN A 412 -19.16 9.16 37.39
N ASP A 413 -18.02 9.78 37.73
CA ASP A 413 -17.50 10.98 37.05
C ASP A 413 -17.22 10.68 35.56
N THR A 414 -16.53 9.58 35.29
CA THR A 414 -16.19 9.19 33.92
C THR A 414 -17.45 8.85 33.12
N MET A 415 -18.44 8.21 33.75
CA MET A 415 -19.73 7.95 33.10
C MET A 415 -20.51 9.23 32.79
N ALA A 416 -20.45 10.24 33.65
CA ALA A 416 -21.06 11.55 33.37
C ALA A 416 -20.40 12.21 32.15
N LYS A 417 -19.07 12.19 32.06
CA LYS A 417 -18.32 12.67 30.90
C LYS A 417 -18.67 11.89 29.63
N ALA A 418 -18.71 10.57 29.71
CA ALA A 418 -19.10 9.70 28.60
C ALA A 418 -20.51 10.02 28.06
N LYS A 419 -21.48 10.24 28.96
CA LYS A 419 -22.85 10.67 28.63
C LYS A 419 -22.91 12.07 28.03
N ALA A 420 -21.98 12.94 28.40
CA ALA A 420 -21.81 14.27 27.80
C ALA A 420 -21.08 14.24 26.44
N GLY A 421 -20.77 13.05 25.90
CA GLY A 421 -20.16 12.90 24.58
C GLY A 421 -18.65 12.65 24.60
N ASP A 422 -17.98 12.70 25.76
CA ASP A 422 -16.54 12.45 25.90
C ASP A 422 -16.18 11.02 25.46
N LYS A 423 -15.42 10.91 24.36
CA LYS A 423 -15.10 9.63 23.71
C LYS A 423 -14.06 8.85 24.50
N GLN A 424 -13.16 9.58 25.13
CA GLN A 424 -12.10 9.09 25.97
C GLN A 424 -12.66 8.46 27.23
N ALA A 425 -13.63 9.12 27.84
CA ALA A 425 -14.33 8.61 29.00
C ALA A 425 -15.04 7.29 28.69
N ARG A 426 -15.66 7.17 27.51
CA ARG A 426 -16.29 5.90 27.07
C ARG A 426 -15.26 4.78 26.92
N GLN A 427 -14.16 5.02 26.23
CA GLN A 427 -13.09 4.03 26.06
C GLN A 427 -12.46 3.64 27.40
N ALA A 428 -12.22 4.62 28.27
CA ALA A 428 -11.64 4.39 29.58
C ALA A 428 -12.53 3.48 30.44
N LEU A 429 -13.86 3.65 30.38
CA LEU A 429 -14.83 2.75 31.04
C LEU A 429 -14.79 1.33 30.47
N ILE A 430 -14.71 1.18 29.15
CA ILE A 430 -14.66 -0.11 28.48
C ILE A 430 -13.37 -0.87 28.82
N LEU A 431 -12.24 -0.18 28.87
CA LEU A 431 -10.92 -0.82 29.05
C LEU A 431 -10.49 -1.03 30.50
N ILE A 432 -11.28 -0.67 31.52
CA ILE A 432 -10.87 -0.87 32.94
C ILE A 432 -10.47 -2.32 33.24
N GLY A 433 -11.16 -3.28 32.63
CA GLY A 433 -10.92 -4.72 32.76
C GLY A 433 -9.58 -5.18 32.17
N SER A 434 -8.90 -4.38 31.33
CA SER A 434 -7.56 -4.70 30.84
C SER A 434 -6.51 -4.73 31.94
N ARG A 435 -6.81 -4.13 33.11
CA ARG A 435 -6.00 -4.22 34.34
C ARG A 435 -6.03 -5.60 34.99
N THR A 436 -6.89 -6.51 34.51
CA THR A 436 -6.91 -7.91 34.94
C THR A 436 -5.60 -8.60 34.52
N PRO A 437 -4.89 -9.28 35.43
CA PRO A 437 -3.69 -10.01 35.05
C PRO A 437 -4.03 -11.08 33.99
N LEU A 438 -3.18 -11.25 32.98
CA LEU A 438 -3.43 -12.20 31.89
C LEU A 438 -3.68 -13.64 32.37
N THR A 439 -3.06 -14.04 33.48
CA THR A 439 -3.29 -15.34 34.14
C THR A 439 -4.72 -15.51 34.68
N GLY A 440 -5.43 -14.41 34.90
CA GLY A 440 -6.82 -14.36 35.32
C GLY A 440 -7.83 -14.23 34.15
N VAL A 441 -7.37 -14.26 32.90
CA VAL A 441 -8.23 -14.14 31.71
C VAL A 441 -8.49 -15.52 31.13
N LEU A 442 -9.72 -16.00 31.30
CA LEU A 442 -10.15 -17.30 30.79
C LEU A 442 -11.12 -17.11 29.62
N ARG A 443 -10.87 -17.84 28.54
CA ARG A 443 -11.65 -17.83 27.30
C ARG A 443 -12.08 -19.26 26.98
N THR A 444 -13.38 -19.50 26.82
CA THR A 444 -13.93 -20.82 26.49
C THR A 444 -15.00 -20.69 25.41
N ASN A 445 -15.33 -21.79 24.71
CA ASN A 445 -16.35 -21.80 23.65
C ASN A 445 -16.11 -20.73 22.57
N THR A 446 -14.85 -20.58 22.14
CA THR A 446 -14.47 -19.57 21.15
C THR A 446 -14.91 -19.96 19.74
N GLU A 447 -15.70 -19.10 19.12
CA GLU A 447 -16.14 -19.17 17.73
C GLU A 447 -15.43 -18.09 16.93
N ARG A 448 -14.91 -18.44 15.75
CA ARG A 448 -14.19 -17.51 14.87
C ARG A 448 -14.86 -17.43 13.51
N HIS A 449 -15.12 -16.20 13.07
CA HIS A 449 -15.86 -15.92 11.86
C HIS A 449 -15.00 -15.11 10.89
N ILE A 450 -14.67 -15.72 9.75
CA ILE A 450 -13.78 -15.13 8.75
C ILE A 450 -14.57 -14.89 7.46
N VAL A 451 -14.42 -13.69 6.92
CA VAL A 451 -14.87 -13.29 5.58
C VAL A 451 -13.67 -12.86 4.74
N VAL A 452 -13.71 -13.20 3.45
CA VAL A 452 -12.69 -12.84 2.47
C VAL A 452 -13.34 -12.03 1.37
N GLN A 453 -12.87 -10.80 1.17
CA GLN A 453 -13.24 -9.94 0.05
C GLN A 453 -12.37 -10.31 -1.16
N THR A 454 -12.97 -10.89 -2.19
CA THR A 454 -12.28 -11.38 -3.40
C THR A 454 -12.37 -10.42 -4.59
N SER A 455 -13.07 -9.29 -4.41
CA SER A 455 -13.31 -8.29 -5.45
C SER A 455 -13.40 -6.89 -4.84
N ASP A 456 -14.11 -6.00 -5.51
CA ASP A 456 -14.24 -4.59 -5.17
C ASP A 456 -15.38 -4.30 -4.20
N THR A 457 -16.30 -5.24 -3.96
CA THR A 457 -17.41 -5.00 -3.05
C THR A 457 -16.92 -4.96 -1.59
N PRO A 458 -17.09 -3.85 -0.85
CA PRO A 458 -16.52 -3.72 0.48
C PRO A 458 -17.09 -4.72 1.49
N LEU A 459 -16.29 -5.08 2.49
CA LEU A 459 -16.76 -5.85 3.64
C LEU A 459 -17.91 -5.14 4.37
N LYS A 460 -18.89 -5.91 4.86
CA LYS A 460 -20.02 -5.40 5.63
C LYS A 460 -20.23 -6.27 6.87
N PHE A 461 -20.15 -5.62 8.02
CA PHE A 461 -20.43 -6.24 9.32
C PHE A 461 -21.75 -5.71 9.86
N ASN A 462 -22.64 -6.61 10.28
CA ASN A 462 -23.84 -6.25 11.03
C ASN A 462 -23.51 -6.36 12.51
N ILE A 463 -23.58 -5.23 13.21
CA ILE A 463 -23.25 -5.10 14.62
C ILE A 463 -24.32 -5.80 15.48
N ASP A 464 -25.60 -5.52 15.23
CA ASP A 464 -26.74 -6.06 16.00
C ASP A 464 -26.75 -7.60 16.00
N SER A 465 -26.44 -8.20 14.85
CA SER A 465 -26.39 -9.66 14.71
C SER A 465 -24.98 -10.23 14.84
N SER A 466 -23.97 -9.40 15.13
CA SER A 466 -22.55 -9.78 15.17
C SER A 466 -22.17 -10.73 14.03
N SER A 467 -22.38 -10.30 12.78
CA SER A 467 -22.23 -11.19 11.62
C SER A 467 -21.74 -10.50 10.36
N TRP A 468 -20.93 -11.21 9.58
CA TRP A 468 -20.54 -10.79 8.22
C TRP A 468 -21.67 -10.96 7.22
N THR A 469 -21.73 -10.06 6.23
CA THR A 469 -22.50 -10.29 4.99
C THR A 469 -21.71 -11.20 4.06
N TYR A 470 -22.34 -12.28 3.60
CA TYR A 470 -21.74 -13.21 2.63
C TYR A 470 -22.44 -13.16 1.27
N ASP A 471 -21.66 -13.22 0.20
CA ASP A 471 -22.12 -13.37 -1.18
C ASP A 471 -20.96 -13.88 -2.07
N LYS A 472 -21.03 -13.64 -3.39
CA LYS A 472 -20.03 -14.11 -4.34
C LYS A 472 -18.69 -13.37 -4.28
N THR A 473 -18.65 -12.15 -3.75
CA THR A 473 -17.43 -11.33 -3.58
C THR A 473 -16.98 -11.24 -2.13
N ARG A 474 -17.83 -11.62 -1.18
CA ARG A 474 -17.55 -11.76 0.26
C ARG A 474 -17.77 -13.20 0.70
N ILE A 475 -16.74 -14.01 0.58
CA ILE A 475 -16.85 -15.46 0.79
C ILE A 475 -16.45 -15.84 2.22
N LYS A 476 -16.99 -16.96 2.71
CA LYS A 476 -16.63 -17.52 4.01
C LYS A 476 -15.29 -18.24 3.94
N ALA A 477 -14.48 -18.09 4.99
CA ALA A 477 -13.26 -18.87 5.18
C ALA A 477 -13.21 -19.48 6.59
N SER A 478 -12.28 -20.41 6.78
CA SER A 478 -11.99 -21.06 8.04
C SER A 478 -10.51 -20.95 8.38
N LEU A 479 -10.19 -20.85 9.67
CA LEU A 479 -8.81 -20.87 10.15
C LEU A 479 -8.26 -22.29 10.02
N VAL A 480 -7.07 -22.42 9.41
CA VAL A 480 -6.36 -23.69 9.33
C VAL A 480 -5.36 -23.80 10.48
N ASP A 481 -4.43 -22.85 10.55
CA ASP A 481 -3.42 -22.76 11.61
C ASP A 481 -2.83 -21.34 11.66
N TYR A 482 -2.19 -20.99 12.77
CA TYR A 482 -1.42 -19.76 12.93
C TYR A 482 -0.23 -19.97 13.87
N ASP A 483 0.77 -19.11 13.76
CA ASP A 483 1.86 -18.98 14.72
C ASP A 483 1.96 -17.51 15.12
N PHE A 484 1.43 -17.17 16.29
CA PHE A 484 1.32 -15.80 16.77
C PHE A 484 1.43 -15.72 18.29
N ASP A 485 1.99 -14.61 18.77
CA ASP A 485 2.03 -14.28 20.19
C ASP A 485 0.66 -13.84 20.69
N GLU A 486 -0.05 -14.77 21.31
CA GLU A 486 -1.40 -14.52 21.84
C GLU A 486 -1.45 -13.48 22.96
N SER A 487 -0.31 -13.09 23.53
CA SER A 487 -0.21 -12.01 24.51
C SER A 487 -0.10 -10.62 23.87
N SER A 488 0.09 -10.56 22.55
CA SER A 488 0.24 -9.32 21.79
C SER A 488 -1.01 -9.00 20.95
N MET A 489 -1.33 -7.72 20.82
CA MET A 489 -2.36 -7.26 19.87
C MET A 489 -1.83 -7.15 18.43
N THR A 490 -0.53 -7.00 18.30
CA THR A 490 0.13 -6.64 17.05
C THR A 490 1.40 -7.44 16.89
N PHE A 491 2.06 -7.24 15.76
CA PHE A 491 3.38 -7.76 15.51
C PHE A 491 4.39 -7.38 16.62
N ASN A 492 5.06 -8.38 17.21
CA ASN A 492 6.09 -8.20 18.22
C ASN A 492 7.42 -8.85 17.81
N ALA A 493 8.42 -8.05 17.43
CA ALA A 493 9.76 -8.53 17.07
C ALA A 493 10.56 -9.13 18.24
N SER A 494 10.12 -8.93 19.49
CA SER A 494 10.70 -9.60 20.67
C SER A 494 10.02 -10.93 20.97
N SER A 495 9.00 -11.32 20.21
CA SER A 495 8.35 -12.61 20.35
C SER A 495 9.09 -13.71 19.60
N SER A 496 8.97 -14.95 20.09
CA SER A 496 9.46 -16.13 19.40
C SER A 496 8.55 -16.63 18.28
N HIS A 497 7.34 -16.06 18.16
CA HIS A 497 6.34 -16.44 17.16
C HIS A 497 6.54 -15.66 15.85
N SER A 498 6.29 -16.32 14.72
CA SER A 498 6.52 -15.77 13.37
C SER A 498 5.45 -14.80 12.86
N ASP A 499 4.29 -14.72 13.52
CA ASP A 499 3.14 -13.90 13.12
C ASP A 499 2.60 -14.25 11.72
N VAL A 500 2.48 -15.54 11.41
CA VAL A 500 1.90 -16.04 10.15
C VAL A 500 0.66 -16.90 10.39
N ALA A 501 -0.25 -16.93 9.41
CA ALA A 501 -1.46 -17.74 9.46
C ALA A 501 -1.88 -18.26 8.08
N ILE A 502 -2.60 -19.39 8.10
CA ILE A 502 -3.25 -19.99 6.94
C ILE A 502 -4.75 -20.03 7.19
N ILE A 503 -5.52 -19.51 6.23
CA ILE A 503 -6.98 -19.67 6.20
C ILE A 503 -7.39 -20.37 4.90
N LYS A 504 -8.58 -20.97 4.89
CA LYS A 504 -9.11 -21.73 3.76
C LYS A 504 -10.51 -21.27 3.37
N ALA A 505 -10.66 -20.88 2.10
CA ALA A 505 -11.95 -20.64 1.44
C ALA A 505 -12.23 -21.76 0.41
N GLU A 506 -13.50 -22.00 0.08
CA GLU A 506 -13.89 -23.00 -0.92
C GLU A 506 -14.06 -22.36 -2.31
N GLY A 507 -13.43 -22.94 -3.34
CA GLY A 507 -13.53 -22.47 -4.72
C GLY A 507 -12.30 -22.77 -5.58
N ASP A 508 -12.29 -22.19 -6.78
CA ASP A 508 -11.14 -22.15 -7.70
C ASP A 508 -10.74 -20.68 -7.87
N PHE A 509 -9.52 -20.31 -7.49
CA PHE A 509 -9.09 -18.93 -7.33
C PHE A 509 -7.82 -18.61 -8.14
N PRO A 510 -7.55 -17.32 -8.43
CA PRO A 510 -6.22 -16.88 -8.85
C PRO A 510 -5.20 -17.22 -7.76
N VAL A 511 -3.93 -17.41 -8.15
CA VAL A 511 -2.88 -17.85 -7.21
C VAL A 511 -1.61 -17.03 -7.40
N VAL A 512 -0.97 -16.68 -6.30
CA VAL A 512 0.38 -16.09 -6.30
C VAL A 512 1.45 -17.18 -6.27
N SER A 513 2.60 -16.92 -6.87
CA SER A 513 3.77 -17.78 -6.70
C SER A 513 4.44 -17.49 -5.36
N LEU A 514 4.60 -18.52 -4.51
CA LEU A 514 5.19 -18.37 -3.18
C LEU A 514 6.71 -18.64 -3.19
N GLY A 515 7.51 -17.63 -2.86
CA GLY A 515 8.97 -17.67 -2.69
C GLY A 515 9.37 -17.65 -1.21
N THR A 516 10.52 -17.03 -0.92
CA THR A 516 11.06 -16.73 0.41
C THR A 516 11.88 -15.44 0.38
N ALA A 517 12.31 -14.95 1.54
CA ALA A 517 13.28 -13.87 1.66
C ALA A 517 14.60 -14.12 0.91
N SER A 518 14.98 -15.38 0.64
CA SER A 518 16.19 -15.70 -0.15
C SER A 518 16.06 -15.36 -1.65
N ASP A 519 14.84 -15.12 -2.13
CA ASP A 519 14.55 -14.76 -3.52
C ASP A 519 14.60 -13.24 -3.78
N ILE A 520 15.05 -12.45 -2.79
CA ILE A 520 15.24 -10.99 -2.90
C ILE A 520 16.48 -10.54 -2.13
N GLY A 521 17.28 -9.65 -2.74
CA GLY A 521 18.46 -9.06 -2.11
C GLY A 521 18.22 -7.67 -1.50
N GLN A 522 19.11 -7.25 -0.61
CA GLN A 522 19.18 -5.85 -0.17
C GLN A 522 19.42 -4.93 -1.37
N GLY A 523 18.69 -3.81 -1.42
CA GLY A 523 18.67 -2.85 -2.54
C GLY A 523 17.81 -3.29 -3.73
N GLU A 524 17.20 -4.48 -3.71
CA GLU A 524 16.25 -4.88 -4.75
C GLU A 524 14.84 -4.33 -4.48
N GLU A 525 14.11 -4.07 -5.57
CA GLU A 525 12.73 -3.58 -5.52
C GLU A 525 11.79 -4.64 -4.93
N VAL A 526 10.95 -4.19 -4.00
CA VAL A 526 9.82 -4.94 -3.43
C VAL A 526 8.53 -4.17 -3.63
N THR A 527 7.48 -4.88 -4.05
CA THR A 527 6.14 -4.34 -4.26
C THR A 527 5.19 -4.92 -3.23
N ALA A 528 4.61 -4.07 -2.38
CA ALA A 528 3.61 -4.45 -1.40
C ALA A 528 2.20 -4.14 -1.94
N ILE A 529 1.31 -5.13 -1.89
CA ILE A 529 -0.11 -4.99 -2.25
C ILE A 529 -0.97 -5.34 -1.04
N GLY A 530 -1.98 -4.53 -0.73
CA GLY A 530 -2.86 -4.75 0.42
C GLY A 530 -4.02 -3.76 0.51
N TYR A 531 -4.85 -3.88 1.54
CA TYR A 531 -6.04 -3.07 1.80
C TYR A 531 -5.85 -2.27 3.10
N PRO A 532 -5.12 -1.14 3.05
CA PRO A 532 -4.89 -0.34 4.25
C PRO A 532 -6.21 0.31 4.68
N ALA A 533 -6.60 0.11 5.94
CA ALA A 533 -7.87 0.59 6.48
C ALA A 533 -7.98 2.12 6.42
N PHE A 534 -6.84 2.80 6.55
CA PHE A 534 -6.71 4.25 6.40
C PHE A 534 -7.13 4.76 5.00
N VAL A 535 -7.00 3.96 3.94
CA VAL A 535 -7.28 4.40 2.57
C VAL A 535 -8.77 4.43 2.26
N ASP A 536 -9.53 3.52 2.85
CA ASP A 536 -10.93 3.31 2.49
C ASP A 536 -11.89 3.33 3.67
N ASP A 537 -11.43 3.72 4.86
CA ASP A 537 -12.20 3.77 6.11
C ASP A 537 -12.61 2.37 6.63
N GLY A 538 -11.85 1.33 6.29
CA GLY A 538 -11.99 0.08 7.01
C GLY A 538 -13.35 -0.59 6.77
N LEU A 539 -14.06 -0.87 7.87
CA LEU A 539 -15.45 -1.35 7.88
C LEU A 539 -16.48 -0.22 7.92
N GLY A 540 -16.05 1.02 8.16
CA GLY A 540 -16.87 2.25 8.06
C GLY A 540 -17.05 2.75 6.64
N THR A 541 -16.34 2.13 5.68
CA THR A 541 -16.34 2.52 4.27
C THR A 541 -17.74 2.74 3.69
N LYS A 542 -17.94 3.94 3.15
CA LYS A 542 -19.15 4.34 2.42
C LYS A 542 -19.03 4.16 0.92
N SER A 543 -17.84 3.82 0.44
CA SER A 543 -17.56 3.62 -0.97
C SER A 543 -18.39 2.46 -1.50
N VAL A 544 -18.86 2.55 -2.75
CA VAL A 544 -19.51 1.39 -3.40
C VAL A 544 -18.50 0.28 -3.65
N LYS A 545 -17.22 0.66 -3.79
CA LYS A 545 -16.12 -0.23 -4.09
C LYS A 545 -14.85 0.12 -3.34
N THR A 546 -14.07 -0.91 -3.01
CA THR A 546 -12.77 -0.86 -2.33
C THR A 546 -11.77 -1.73 -3.07
N TYR A 547 -10.60 -1.19 -3.35
CA TYR A 547 -9.56 -1.87 -4.11
C TYR A 547 -8.25 -1.88 -3.31
N PRO A 548 -7.32 -2.80 -3.62
CA PRO A 548 -6.04 -2.83 -2.93
C PRO A 548 -5.17 -1.63 -3.33
N SER A 549 -4.45 -1.10 -2.35
CA SER A 549 -3.34 -0.16 -2.55
C SER A 549 -2.07 -0.89 -2.96
N ILE A 550 -1.27 -0.24 -3.80
CA ILE A 550 0.01 -0.76 -4.27
C ILE A 550 1.10 0.22 -3.87
N THR A 551 2.16 -0.27 -3.22
CA THR A 551 3.33 0.55 -2.89
C THR A 551 4.60 -0.17 -3.33
N GLN A 552 5.58 0.60 -3.78
CA GLN A 552 6.88 0.09 -4.20
C GLN A 552 7.97 0.78 -3.39
N GLY A 553 9.04 0.05 -3.13
CA GLY A 553 10.26 0.53 -2.50
C GLY A 553 11.36 -0.49 -2.68
N GLU A 554 12.40 -0.38 -1.87
CA GLU A 554 13.58 -1.25 -1.90
C GLU A 554 13.69 -2.01 -0.58
N VAL A 555 14.34 -3.17 -0.60
CA VAL A 555 14.77 -3.84 0.63
C VAL A 555 15.94 -3.08 1.22
N LEU A 556 15.72 -2.39 2.34
CA LEU A 556 16.72 -1.61 3.05
C LEU A 556 17.67 -2.50 3.85
N GLU A 557 17.15 -3.56 4.47
CA GLU A 557 17.90 -4.48 5.31
C GLU A 557 17.24 -5.87 5.32
N ILE A 558 18.05 -6.93 5.38
CA ILE A 558 17.59 -8.30 5.62
C ILE A 558 18.14 -8.76 6.97
N LYS A 559 17.29 -8.81 7.99
CA LYS A 559 17.63 -9.29 9.32
C LYS A 559 17.40 -10.80 9.38
N GLN A 560 18.42 -11.56 9.02
CA GLN A 560 18.43 -13.01 9.21
C GLN A 560 18.44 -13.34 10.69
N ASN A 561 17.55 -14.22 11.14
CA ASN A 561 17.31 -14.49 12.57
C ASN A 561 17.08 -13.18 13.36
N GLY A 562 16.28 -12.29 12.77
CA GLY A 562 16.14 -10.89 13.16
C GLY A 562 15.24 -10.65 14.36
N ASP A 563 14.47 -11.65 14.78
CA ASP A 563 13.61 -11.59 15.96
C ASP A 563 14.00 -12.62 17.02
N ALA A 564 13.31 -12.60 18.17
CA ALA A 564 13.59 -13.51 19.27
C ALA A 564 13.30 -15.00 18.95
N GLY A 565 12.59 -15.29 17.86
CA GLY A 565 12.32 -16.64 17.37
C GLY A 565 13.36 -17.15 16.38
N GLY A 566 14.28 -16.29 15.94
CA GLY A 566 15.22 -16.61 14.87
C GLY A 566 14.58 -16.58 13.48
N HIS A 567 13.47 -15.87 13.30
CA HIS A 567 12.83 -15.72 11.99
C HIS A 567 13.46 -14.58 11.18
N THR A 568 13.36 -14.65 9.86
CA THR A 568 13.92 -13.60 8.98
C THR A 568 12.93 -12.46 8.76
N LEU A 569 13.44 -11.23 8.82
CA LEU A 569 12.67 -10.01 8.59
C LEU A 569 13.31 -9.17 7.48
N LEU A 570 12.52 -8.75 6.50
CA LEU A 570 12.95 -7.72 5.54
C LEU A 570 12.45 -6.36 6.03
N ILE A 571 13.34 -5.38 6.08
CA ILE A 571 12.99 -3.96 6.27
C ILE A 571 12.99 -3.32 4.90
N THR A 572 11.91 -2.63 4.55
CA THR A 572 11.74 -2.04 3.22
C THR A 572 11.31 -0.58 3.26
N SER A 573 11.69 0.20 2.24
CA SER A 573 11.12 1.54 2.01
C SER A 573 9.74 1.51 1.35
N ALA A 574 9.24 0.33 0.96
CA ALA A 574 7.86 0.17 0.53
C ALA A 574 6.94 0.54 1.70
N ARG A 575 5.99 1.40 1.40
CA ARG A 575 5.11 2.03 2.39
C ARG A 575 4.04 1.04 2.86
N ILE A 576 4.14 0.58 4.11
CA ILE A 576 3.17 -0.33 4.74
C ILE A 576 2.41 0.41 5.86
N ALA A 577 1.08 0.26 5.92
CA ALA A 577 0.21 0.85 6.95
C ALA A 577 -0.77 -0.20 7.52
N SER A 578 -1.49 0.16 8.58
CA SER A 578 -2.54 -0.69 9.16
C SER A 578 -3.57 -1.11 8.11
N GLY A 579 -3.94 -2.39 8.10
CA GLY A 579 -4.77 -3.03 7.07
C GLY A 579 -3.99 -3.69 5.91
N ASN A 580 -2.75 -3.24 5.62
CA ASN A 580 -1.86 -3.98 4.70
C ASN A 580 -1.35 -5.30 5.30
N SER A 581 -1.37 -5.42 6.64
CA SER A 581 -0.93 -6.60 7.36
C SER A 581 -1.53 -7.88 6.75
N GLY A 582 -0.67 -8.83 6.42
CA GLY A 582 -0.97 -10.11 5.81
C GLY A 582 -1.01 -10.09 4.28
N GLY A 583 -1.02 -8.90 3.66
CA GLY A 583 -0.93 -8.75 2.22
C GLY A 583 0.43 -9.20 1.67
N PRO A 584 0.51 -9.56 0.39
CA PRO A 584 1.75 -10.06 -0.20
C PRO A 584 2.78 -8.96 -0.45
N ALA A 585 4.05 -9.30 -0.21
CA ALA A 585 5.22 -8.57 -0.69
C ALA A 585 5.89 -9.34 -1.84
N PHE A 586 6.04 -8.72 -3.00
CA PHE A 586 6.56 -9.35 -4.21
C PHE A 586 7.95 -8.83 -4.58
N ASN A 587 8.82 -9.71 -5.06
CA ASN A 587 10.03 -9.29 -5.78
C ASN A 587 9.69 -8.83 -7.21
N LYS A 588 10.69 -8.32 -7.94
CA LYS A 588 10.56 -7.88 -9.35
C LYS A 588 10.04 -8.93 -10.35
N LYS A 589 10.00 -10.22 -9.96
CA LYS A 589 9.46 -11.32 -10.79
C LYS A 589 8.01 -11.66 -10.46
N GLY A 590 7.38 -10.94 -9.52
CA GLY A 590 6.02 -11.21 -9.08
C GLY A 590 5.91 -12.42 -8.14
N VAL A 591 7.02 -12.88 -7.56
CA VAL A 591 7.03 -13.97 -6.58
C VAL A 591 6.87 -13.36 -5.18
N GLN A 592 5.91 -13.87 -4.42
CA GLN A 592 5.65 -13.45 -3.05
C GLN A 592 6.77 -13.94 -2.14
N VAL A 593 7.62 -13.02 -1.69
CA VAL A 593 8.77 -13.30 -0.82
C VAL A 593 8.40 -13.22 0.66
N GLY A 594 7.25 -12.63 0.98
CA GLY A 594 6.77 -12.53 2.35
C GLY A 594 5.41 -11.87 2.52
N LEU A 595 5.07 -11.58 3.78
CA LEU A 595 3.83 -10.94 4.22
C LEU A 595 4.13 -9.54 4.74
N ASN A 596 3.49 -8.53 4.13
CA ASN A 596 3.46 -7.17 4.63
C ASN A 596 3.00 -7.20 6.09
N THR A 597 3.80 -6.67 7.01
CA THR A 597 3.51 -6.73 8.44
C THR A 597 3.70 -5.34 9.03
N TYR A 598 2.61 -4.77 9.57
CA TYR A 598 2.69 -3.52 10.28
C TYR A 598 3.16 -3.77 11.72
N GLY A 599 4.35 -3.24 12.06
CA GLY A 599 5.00 -3.51 13.34
C GLY A 599 4.76 -2.43 14.39
N ALA A 600 4.07 -2.76 15.48
CA ALA A 600 4.00 -1.89 16.64
C ALA A 600 5.30 -1.89 17.48
N THR A 601 6.25 -2.80 17.22
CA THR A 601 7.52 -2.89 17.96
C THR A 601 8.65 -1.99 17.47
N ILE A 602 8.35 -0.90 16.78
CA ILE A 602 9.26 0.24 16.84
C ILE A 602 8.87 1.03 18.09
N GLN A 603 9.72 0.91 19.10
CA GLN A 603 9.79 1.79 20.25
C GLN A 603 9.67 3.24 19.76
N GLY A 604 8.47 3.79 19.90
CA GLY A 604 8.12 5.13 19.44
C GLY A 604 7.85 5.23 17.94
N CYS A 605 6.65 5.71 17.62
CA CYS A 605 6.55 6.98 16.90
C CYS A 605 7.37 8.06 17.64
N SER A 606 8.70 7.92 17.70
CA SER A 606 9.56 8.87 18.40
C SER A 606 9.80 10.06 17.48
N ARG A 607 9.09 11.15 17.77
CA ARG A 607 9.42 12.56 17.52
C ARG A 607 10.56 12.76 16.52
N ASN A 608 10.24 12.90 15.22
CA ASN A 608 10.91 13.80 14.24
C ASN A 608 10.44 13.59 12.78
N GLY A 609 9.13 13.41 12.53
CA GLY A 609 8.55 13.73 11.21
C GLY A 609 8.59 12.65 10.12
N GLU A 610 8.37 11.36 10.43
CA GLU A 610 8.20 10.31 9.42
C GLU A 610 6.83 9.64 9.51
N THR A 611 6.18 9.42 8.35
CA THR A 611 4.77 9.01 8.12
C THR A 611 4.35 7.66 8.74
N CYS A 612 3.05 7.46 9.07
CA CYS A 612 2.50 6.16 9.53
C CYS A 612 2.61 5.03 8.49
N PHE A 613 2.71 5.40 7.21
CA PHE A 613 3.41 4.57 6.24
C PHE A 613 4.90 4.63 6.54
N THR A 614 5.38 3.73 7.37
CA THR A 614 6.81 3.66 7.70
C THR A 614 7.54 2.80 6.68
N ASN A 615 8.87 2.75 6.82
CA ASN A 615 9.60 1.60 6.29
C ASN A 615 8.96 0.33 6.86
N GLY A 616 8.41 -0.50 5.99
CA GLY A 616 7.61 -1.65 6.37
C GLY A 616 8.46 -2.86 6.77
N TYR A 617 7.89 -3.76 7.57
CA TYR A 617 8.43 -5.10 7.74
C TYR A 617 7.73 -6.05 6.77
N VAL A 618 8.52 -6.96 6.19
CA VAL A 618 8.00 -8.11 5.47
C VAL A 618 8.47 -9.36 6.18
N ARG A 619 7.50 -10.17 6.64
CA ARG A 619 7.72 -11.48 7.26
C ARG A 619 8.03 -12.51 6.20
N ASP A 620 9.11 -13.28 6.38
CA ASP A 620 9.54 -14.26 5.40
C ASP A 620 8.45 -15.30 5.12
N ALA A 621 8.15 -15.53 3.84
CA ALA A 621 7.24 -16.59 3.42
C ALA A 621 7.74 -18.01 3.79
N ASN A 622 9.01 -18.16 4.20
CA ASN A 622 9.50 -19.43 4.73
C ASN A 622 8.78 -19.88 6.00
N ASP A 623 8.36 -18.95 6.88
CA ASP A 623 7.61 -19.30 8.10
C ASP A 623 6.23 -19.87 7.75
N LEU A 624 5.60 -19.32 6.73
CA LEU A 624 4.37 -19.87 6.16
C LEU A 624 4.59 -21.26 5.55
N ARG A 625 5.71 -21.52 4.88
CA ARG A 625 6.05 -22.87 4.37
C ARG A 625 6.22 -23.89 5.49
N ASN A 626 6.82 -23.48 6.61
CA ASN A 626 6.93 -24.33 7.80
C ASN A 626 5.52 -24.67 8.34
N LEU A 627 4.62 -23.69 8.39
CA LEU A 627 3.23 -23.89 8.82
C LEU A 627 2.44 -24.79 7.85
N LEU A 628 2.63 -24.65 6.54
CA LEU A 628 2.06 -25.55 5.52
C LEU A 628 2.56 -26.98 5.70
N SER A 629 3.86 -27.17 5.91
CA SER A 629 4.48 -28.48 6.13
C SER A 629 3.97 -29.13 7.42
N LYS A 630 3.86 -28.36 8.51
CA LYS A 630 3.30 -28.82 9.80
C LYS A 630 1.89 -29.40 9.62
N ASN A 631 1.10 -28.79 8.72
CA ASN A 631 -0.28 -29.17 8.45
C ASN A 631 -0.44 -30.16 7.27
N ASN A 632 0.65 -30.66 6.68
CA ASN A 632 0.63 -31.57 5.52
C ASN A 632 -0.12 -31.00 4.30
N ILE A 633 -0.02 -29.69 4.06
CA ILE A 633 -0.71 -29.01 2.97
C ILE A 633 0.22 -28.91 1.75
N SER A 634 -0.27 -29.37 0.60
CA SER A 634 0.39 -29.19 -0.70
C SER A 634 -0.37 -28.15 -1.52
N LEU A 635 0.33 -27.10 -1.95
CA LEU A 635 -0.26 -26.01 -2.75
C LEU A 635 -0.50 -26.46 -4.19
N LYS A 636 -1.67 -26.13 -4.73
CA LYS A 636 -2.03 -26.31 -6.13
C LYS A 636 -1.92 -24.97 -6.86
N THR A 637 -1.23 -24.95 -7.99
CA THR A 637 -1.03 -23.71 -8.77
C THR A 637 -1.65 -23.78 -10.17
N ASP A 638 -2.22 -24.91 -10.54
CA ASP A 638 -2.73 -25.24 -11.87
C ASP A 638 -4.27 -25.19 -11.97
N GLY A 639 -4.92 -24.48 -11.04
CA GLY A 639 -6.36 -24.23 -11.10
C GLY A 639 -6.81 -23.56 -12.39
N SER A 640 -8.09 -23.75 -12.75
CA SER A 640 -8.59 -23.29 -14.04
C SER A 640 -8.68 -21.77 -14.11
N VAL A 641 -9.01 -21.12 -12.98
CA VAL A 641 -9.03 -19.66 -12.86
C VAL A 641 -7.62 -19.09 -12.99
N ALA A 642 -6.65 -19.62 -12.24
CA ALA A 642 -5.24 -19.21 -12.32
C ALA A 642 -4.66 -19.38 -13.74
N SER A 643 -4.89 -20.54 -14.35
CA SER A 643 -4.36 -20.87 -15.69
C SER A 643 -4.93 -19.96 -16.78
N LEU A 644 -6.25 -19.71 -16.74
CA LEU A 644 -6.91 -18.81 -17.71
C LEU A 644 -6.49 -17.35 -17.51
N TRP A 645 -6.27 -16.92 -16.27
CA TRP A 645 -5.77 -15.58 -15.97
C TRP A 645 -4.39 -15.34 -16.56
N GLN A 646 -3.44 -16.25 -16.28
CA GLN A 646 -2.10 -16.21 -16.85
C GLN A 646 -2.16 -16.21 -18.39
N GLN A 647 -2.92 -17.14 -18.99
CA GLN A 647 -3.03 -17.24 -20.44
C GLN A 647 -3.59 -15.96 -21.08
N GLY A 648 -4.62 -15.36 -20.48
CA GLY A 648 -5.23 -14.14 -20.98
C GLY A 648 -4.27 -12.95 -20.90
N LEU A 649 -3.54 -12.81 -19.79
CA LEU A 649 -2.51 -11.79 -19.63
C LEU A 649 -1.36 -11.96 -20.63
N ASP A 650 -0.89 -13.18 -20.86
CA ASP A 650 0.18 -13.47 -21.83
C ASP A 650 -0.25 -13.13 -23.27
N GLN A 651 -1.49 -13.45 -23.63
CA GLN A 651 -2.07 -13.10 -24.92
C GLN A 651 -2.20 -11.58 -25.06
N PHE A 652 -2.72 -10.90 -24.03
CA PHE A 652 -2.85 -9.44 -24.03
C PHE A 652 -1.48 -8.78 -24.16
N GLY A 653 -0.52 -9.18 -23.33
CA GLY A 653 0.84 -8.66 -23.32
C GLY A 653 1.57 -8.88 -24.64
N ALA A 654 1.26 -9.95 -25.36
CA ALA A 654 1.77 -10.20 -26.71
C ALA A 654 1.03 -9.44 -27.82
N GLY A 655 0.01 -8.63 -27.49
CA GLY A 655 -0.81 -7.89 -28.45
C GLY A 655 -1.86 -8.74 -29.18
N ARG A 656 -2.10 -9.99 -28.76
CA ARG A 656 -3.11 -10.90 -29.31
C ARG A 656 -4.48 -10.65 -28.66
N TYR A 657 -5.04 -9.47 -28.89
CA TYR A 657 -6.22 -9.00 -28.15
C TYR A 657 -7.48 -9.84 -28.45
N SER A 658 -7.65 -10.37 -29.66
CA SER A 658 -8.78 -11.27 -29.98
C SER A 658 -8.71 -12.59 -29.21
N GLU A 659 -7.52 -13.18 -29.09
CA GLU A 659 -7.32 -14.38 -28.27
C GLU A 659 -7.53 -14.09 -26.79
N ALA A 660 -6.92 -13.00 -26.29
CA ALA A 660 -7.05 -12.57 -24.89
C ALA A 660 -8.51 -12.32 -24.52
N SER A 661 -9.28 -11.67 -25.38
CA SER A 661 -10.71 -11.41 -25.20
C SER A 661 -11.52 -12.70 -25.04
N LYS A 662 -11.23 -13.72 -25.85
CA LYS A 662 -11.88 -15.04 -25.74
C LYS A 662 -11.51 -15.75 -24.44
N THR A 663 -10.23 -15.72 -24.06
CA THR A 663 -9.74 -16.31 -22.81
C THR A 663 -10.35 -15.63 -21.59
N PHE A 664 -10.33 -14.29 -21.54
CA PHE A 664 -10.96 -13.54 -20.46
C PHE A 664 -12.48 -13.72 -20.41
N SER A 665 -13.17 -13.85 -21.55
CA SER A 665 -14.59 -14.20 -21.57
C SER A 665 -14.86 -15.59 -20.94
N THR A 666 -13.97 -16.55 -21.17
CA THR A 666 -14.04 -17.88 -20.56
C THR A 666 -13.77 -17.81 -19.05
N LEU A 667 -12.80 -16.99 -18.65
CA LEU A 667 -12.48 -16.72 -17.24
C LEU A 667 -13.63 -16.04 -16.51
N GLN A 668 -14.26 -15.03 -17.12
CA GLN A 668 -15.45 -14.36 -16.58
C GLN A 668 -16.57 -15.37 -16.32
N ALA A 669 -16.83 -16.33 -17.21
CA ALA A 669 -17.86 -17.34 -16.95
C ALA A 669 -17.61 -18.19 -15.68
N LYS A 670 -16.36 -18.27 -15.21
CA LYS A 670 -15.94 -19.00 -14.00
C LYS A 670 -15.78 -18.10 -12.77
N TYR A 671 -15.39 -16.84 -12.97
CA TYR A 671 -15.00 -15.90 -11.92
C TYR A 671 -15.44 -14.47 -12.29
N ASN A 672 -16.73 -14.31 -12.60
CA ASN A 672 -17.34 -13.10 -13.17
C ASN A 672 -17.35 -11.91 -12.21
N ASP A 673 -17.34 -12.14 -10.90
CA ASP A 673 -17.58 -11.07 -9.93
C ASP A 673 -16.28 -10.35 -9.53
N ASN A 674 -15.12 -10.75 -10.07
CA ASN A 674 -13.85 -10.05 -9.87
C ASN A 674 -13.71 -8.86 -10.83
N TYR A 675 -13.66 -7.66 -10.25
CA TYR A 675 -13.62 -6.40 -11.00
C TYR A 675 -12.44 -6.32 -11.96
N PHE A 676 -11.28 -6.86 -11.57
CA PHE A 676 -10.04 -6.72 -12.32
C PHE A 676 -10.09 -7.57 -13.59
N ILE A 677 -10.55 -8.81 -13.47
CA ILE A 677 -10.80 -9.70 -14.60
C ILE A 677 -11.80 -9.07 -15.58
N ASN A 678 -12.86 -8.42 -15.08
CA ASN A 678 -13.83 -7.75 -15.93
C ASN A 678 -13.23 -6.60 -16.74
N LYS A 679 -12.40 -5.77 -16.11
CA LYS A 679 -11.69 -4.69 -16.79
C LYS A 679 -10.76 -5.20 -17.89
N PHE A 680 -10.02 -6.28 -17.65
CA PHE A 680 -9.15 -6.88 -18.66
C PHE A 680 -9.93 -7.51 -19.81
N ALA A 681 -11.11 -8.10 -19.55
CA ALA A 681 -11.98 -8.62 -20.59
C ALA A 681 -12.50 -7.49 -21.50
N GLU A 682 -12.99 -6.40 -20.92
CA GLU A 682 -13.46 -5.21 -21.65
C GLU A 682 -12.31 -4.54 -22.41
N GLY A 683 -11.17 -4.41 -21.74
CA GLY A 683 -9.92 -3.94 -22.32
C GLY A 683 -9.53 -4.76 -23.55
N ALA A 684 -9.45 -6.09 -23.45
CA ALA A 684 -9.07 -6.94 -24.57
C ALA A 684 -10.05 -6.81 -25.74
N LYS A 685 -11.36 -6.78 -25.45
CA LYS A 685 -12.41 -6.66 -26.47
C LYS A 685 -12.33 -5.33 -27.24
N SER A 686 -12.10 -4.21 -26.54
CA SER A 686 -11.99 -2.88 -27.15
C SER A 686 -10.74 -2.69 -28.01
N GLN A 687 -9.70 -3.50 -27.78
CA GLN A 687 -8.40 -3.37 -28.44
C GLN A 687 -8.23 -4.30 -29.66
N THR A 688 -9.27 -5.06 -30.03
CA THR A 688 -9.23 -6.01 -31.16
C THR A 688 -8.89 -5.35 -32.51
N SER A 689 -9.25 -4.08 -32.73
CA SER A 689 -8.87 -3.31 -33.92
C SER A 689 -7.40 -2.92 -33.98
N ASP A 690 -6.75 -2.87 -32.82
CA ASP A 690 -5.35 -2.50 -32.65
C ASP A 690 -4.43 -3.72 -32.58
N GLU A 691 -5.00 -4.91 -32.77
CA GLU A 691 -4.24 -6.13 -32.96
C GLU A 691 -3.39 -5.93 -34.22
N SER A 692 -2.12 -5.61 -34.00
CA SER A 692 -1.15 -5.50 -35.10
C SER A 692 -1.25 -6.78 -35.90
N GLY A 693 -1.56 -6.66 -37.20
CA GLY A 693 -1.58 -7.78 -38.12
C GLY A 693 -0.19 -8.39 -38.27
N ALA A 694 0.29 -9.07 -37.24
CA ALA A 694 1.56 -9.77 -37.20
C ALA A 694 1.41 -11.16 -37.82
N SER A 695 0.86 -11.20 -39.03
CA SER A 695 1.19 -12.25 -39.98
C SER A 695 2.50 -11.87 -40.68
N ALA A 696 3.60 -11.80 -39.94
CA ALA A 696 4.97 -11.81 -40.47
C ALA A 696 5.97 -11.95 -39.30
N PHE A 697 6.64 -13.11 -39.23
CA PHE A 697 7.75 -13.44 -38.33
C PHE A 697 7.44 -13.60 -36.83
N ASN A 698 6.94 -14.79 -36.50
CA ASN A 698 6.89 -15.28 -35.12
C ASN A 698 8.02 -16.30 -34.90
N LEU A 699 9.14 -15.88 -34.30
CA LEU A 699 10.33 -16.74 -34.07
C LEU A 699 10.09 -17.87 -33.05
N SER A 700 8.97 -17.84 -32.32
CA SER A 700 8.60 -18.80 -31.27
C SER A 700 7.61 -19.89 -31.73
N SER A 701 7.20 -19.90 -33.01
CA SER A 701 6.34 -20.98 -33.50
C SER A 701 7.10 -22.32 -33.48
N PRO A 702 6.47 -23.46 -33.11
CA PRO A 702 7.10 -24.77 -33.21
C PRO A 702 7.66 -25.03 -34.61
N LEU A 703 6.99 -24.50 -35.63
CA LEU A 703 7.38 -24.56 -37.03
C LEU A 703 8.68 -23.79 -37.33
N MET A 704 8.91 -22.64 -36.70
CA MET A 704 10.17 -21.88 -36.82
C MET A 704 11.32 -22.53 -36.05
N ILE A 705 11.05 -23.07 -34.87
CA ILE A 705 12.04 -23.86 -34.11
C ILE A 705 12.44 -25.10 -34.92
N ILE A 706 11.46 -25.80 -35.51
CA ILE A 706 11.70 -26.93 -36.41
C ILE A 706 12.49 -26.46 -37.65
N LEU A 707 12.15 -25.34 -38.27
CA LEU A 707 12.89 -24.80 -39.43
C LEU A 707 14.34 -24.46 -39.09
N VAL A 708 14.61 -23.87 -37.92
CA VAL A 708 15.97 -23.57 -37.44
C VAL A 708 16.73 -24.86 -37.12
N ILE A 709 16.08 -25.86 -36.50
CA ILE A 709 16.65 -27.19 -36.25
C ILE A 709 16.98 -27.87 -37.59
N VAL A 710 16.07 -27.84 -38.56
CA VAL A 710 16.26 -28.43 -39.89
C VAL A 710 17.38 -27.71 -40.65
N ALA A 711 17.43 -26.38 -40.61
CA ALA A 711 18.51 -25.61 -41.24
C ALA A 711 19.88 -25.89 -40.59
N SER A 712 19.91 -26.05 -39.26
CA SER A 712 21.12 -26.38 -38.51
C SER A 712 21.60 -27.82 -38.80
N LEU A 713 20.66 -28.77 -38.87
CA LEU A 713 20.93 -30.15 -39.29
C LEU A 713 21.41 -30.21 -40.73
N PHE A 714 20.83 -29.40 -41.63
CA PHE A 714 21.25 -29.32 -43.03
C PHE A 714 22.67 -28.75 -43.16
N ALA A 715 23.00 -27.69 -42.42
CA ALA A 715 24.35 -27.14 -42.35
C ALA A 715 25.36 -28.17 -41.82
N LEU A 716 24.98 -28.95 -40.79
CA LEU A 716 25.80 -30.03 -40.25
C LEU A 716 26.04 -31.14 -41.29
N ILE A 717 25.00 -31.53 -42.03
CA ILE A 717 25.10 -32.51 -43.13
C ILE A 717 26.03 -32.00 -44.23
N MET A 718 25.94 -30.72 -44.60
CA MET A 718 26.83 -30.10 -45.60
C MET A 718 28.30 -30.09 -45.15
N VAL A 719 28.57 -29.84 -43.87
CA VAL A 719 29.92 -29.92 -43.30
C VAL A 719 30.45 -31.36 -43.32
N ILE A 720 29.61 -32.34 -42.98
CA ILE A 720 29.98 -33.77 -43.03
C ILE A 720 30.22 -34.23 -44.47
N ALA A 721 29.37 -33.81 -45.42
CA ALA A 721 29.53 -34.11 -46.85
C ALA A 721 30.80 -33.47 -47.42
N GLY A 722 31.11 -32.22 -47.04
CA GLY A 722 32.36 -31.55 -47.39
C GLY A 722 33.59 -32.27 -46.84
N ALA A 723 33.53 -32.73 -45.58
CA ALA A 723 34.61 -33.51 -44.97
C ALA A 723 34.80 -34.88 -45.65
N LEU A 724 33.71 -35.53 -46.05
CA LEU A 724 33.74 -36.79 -46.82
C LEU A 724 34.31 -36.58 -48.23
N LEU A 725 33.95 -35.49 -48.91
CA LEU A 725 34.51 -35.13 -50.21
C LEU A 725 36.02 -34.88 -50.12
N VAL A 726 36.48 -34.14 -49.11
CA VAL A 726 37.92 -33.94 -48.85
C VAL A 726 38.63 -35.27 -48.53
N PHE A 727 37.98 -36.16 -47.78
CA PHE A 727 38.51 -37.50 -47.48
C PHE A 727 38.61 -38.40 -48.71
N VAL A 728 37.62 -38.35 -49.62
CA VAL A 728 37.62 -39.10 -50.87
C VAL A 728 38.63 -38.51 -51.87
N HIS A 729 38.77 -37.19 -51.91
CA HIS A 729 39.76 -36.52 -52.77
C HIS A 729 41.20 -36.79 -52.28
N ALA A 730 41.43 -36.82 -50.96
CA ALA A 730 42.72 -37.18 -50.37
C ALA A 730 43.14 -38.64 -50.63
N ARG A 731 42.20 -39.53 -51.00
CA ARG A 731 42.49 -40.91 -51.43
C ARG A 731 42.80 -41.04 -52.92
N ARG A 732 42.58 -39.98 -53.72
CA ARG A 732 42.92 -39.96 -55.15
C ARG A 732 44.18 -39.10 -55.35
N SER A 733 45.35 -39.73 -55.35
CA SER A 733 46.56 -39.19 -55.98
C SER A 733 47.37 -40.32 -56.63
N PRO A 734 48.09 -40.04 -57.73
CA PRO A 734 48.40 -41.01 -58.80
C PRO A 734 49.63 -41.87 -58.51
N GLN A 735 49.73 -43.05 -59.17
CA GLN A 735 50.90 -43.94 -59.11
C GLN A 735 52.18 -43.29 -59.70
N PRO A 736 53.39 -43.69 -59.24
CA PRO A 736 54.66 -43.21 -59.78
C PRO A 736 55.20 -44.12 -60.91
N LEU A 737 55.89 -43.53 -61.90
CA LEU A 737 56.73 -44.23 -62.87
C LEU A 737 58.15 -43.61 -62.89
N ALA A 738 59.13 -44.42 -63.31
CA ALA A 738 60.51 -44.44 -62.85
C ALA A 738 61.55 -43.63 -63.66
N ALA A 739 62.60 -43.22 -62.92
CA ALA A 739 64.04 -43.03 -63.17
C ALA A 739 64.66 -42.76 -64.56
N GLY A 740 65.64 -41.83 -64.58
CA GLY A 740 66.74 -41.78 -65.56
C GLY A 740 67.89 -40.83 -65.16
N SER A 741 69.06 -41.40 -64.84
CA SER A 741 70.43 -40.81 -64.89
C SER A 741 70.85 -40.51 -66.34
N GLY A 742 71.80 -39.65 -66.72
CA GLY A 742 72.84 -38.85 -66.08
C GLY A 742 73.62 -38.02 -67.13
N PHE A 743 74.54 -37.19 -66.62
CA PHE A 743 75.40 -36.12 -67.17
C PHE A 743 76.23 -36.35 -68.48
N PRO A 744 76.83 -35.27 -69.05
CA PRO A 744 78.20 -34.82 -68.67
C PRO A 744 78.33 -33.31 -68.33
N ALA A 745 79.43 -32.96 -67.64
CA ALA A 745 79.86 -31.62 -67.16
C ALA A 745 80.44 -30.70 -68.28
N PRO A 746 80.90 -29.43 -68.07
CA PRO A 746 81.93 -29.01 -67.09
C PRO A 746 81.75 -27.61 -66.39
N MET A 747 82.76 -27.26 -65.58
CA MET A 747 83.04 -26.06 -64.73
C MET A 747 82.97 -24.69 -65.49
N THR A 748 82.93 -23.45 -64.93
CA THR A 748 83.59 -22.76 -63.78
C THR A 748 82.91 -21.40 -63.45
N THR A 749 83.04 -20.91 -62.19
CA THR A 749 83.18 -19.49 -61.68
C THR A 749 82.14 -18.40 -62.02
N ASP A 750 81.87 -17.33 -61.25
CA ASP A 750 81.96 -16.86 -59.85
C ASP A 750 81.42 -15.38 -59.87
N VAL A 751 81.22 -14.75 -58.70
CA VAL A 751 81.18 -13.28 -58.42
C VAL A 751 79.81 -12.59 -58.15
N ARG A 752 79.61 -12.31 -56.84
CA ARG A 752 78.81 -11.24 -56.15
C ARG A 752 79.46 -9.84 -56.32
N PRO A 753 78.95 -8.65 -55.87
CA PRO A 753 78.17 -8.34 -54.65
C PRO A 753 77.05 -7.28 -54.91
N GLY A 754 76.26 -6.67 -54.00
CA GLY A 754 76.12 -6.58 -52.53
C GLY A 754 74.98 -5.59 -52.19
N SER A 755 74.30 -5.79 -51.03
CA SER A 755 73.88 -4.81 -49.98
C SER A 755 73.12 -3.51 -50.38
N SER A 756 72.10 -2.99 -49.69
CA SER A 756 71.87 -2.79 -48.24
C SER A 756 70.55 -2.00 -47.97
N GLN A 757 70.00 -2.17 -46.75
CA GLN A 757 69.31 -1.16 -45.88
C GLN A 757 67.92 -0.60 -46.33
N GLN A 758 66.97 -0.15 -45.48
CA GLN A 758 66.83 0.15 -44.03
C GLN A 758 65.31 0.40 -43.76
N THR A 759 64.63 -0.22 -42.75
CA THR A 759 64.17 0.33 -41.43
C THR A 759 62.84 1.18 -41.46
N PRO A 760 62.22 1.58 -40.31
CA PRO A 760 61.08 0.86 -39.69
C PRO A 760 59.99 1.79 -39.04
N ASP A 761 59.17 1.23 -38.12
CA ASP A 761 58.48 1.86 -36.96
C ASP A 761 57.24 2.75 -37.21
N GLN A 762 56.23 2.91 -36.33
CA GLN A 762 55.81 2.35 -35.02
C GLN A 762 54.40 2.93 -34.67
N HIS A 763 53.68 2.29 -33.73
CA HIS A 763 52.78 2.86 -32.68
C HIS A 763 51.51 3.66 -33.08
N SER A 764 50.36 3.61 -32.38
CA SER A 764 49.91 3.02 -31.10
C SER A 764 48.45 2.58 -31.21
#